data_AF-A0A7C3FJE5-F1
#
_entry.id   AF-A0A7C3FJE5-F1
#
_cell.length_a   1.000
_cell.length_b   1.000
_cell.length_c   1.000
_cell.angle_alpha   90.00
_cell.angle_beta   90.00
_cell.angle_gamma   90.00
#
_symmetry.space_group_name_H-M   'P 1'
#
loop_
_entity.id
_entity.type
_entity.pdbx_description
1 polymer ?
#
loop_
_entity_poly.entity_id
_entity_poly.type
_entity_poly.pdbx_seq_one_letter_code
_entity_poly.pdbx_strand_id
1 'polypeptide(L)'
;MPRISHPLRARIIWLVIAVLVVGLRLLIPPRGMDDKGLIAILDNSISVVFWLFIMSIAAGLGLFLLRSFSLPGLTTAENLAIGFALGIGMLSYSMLAAGFLHILGRTTILALIGITTVAVGPYIHEACRAFFRQAIDIIRWLSRSSILHYCFLVLALGIAVLVFIHTLSPPWDYDGLMYYLPGPRLFLEQHAITPEIDNWHANDPFTWEMVSTIGLAFGDDIFPKLLHYSAGWLYVIAAALFARRWLSREDAVLSAGVLLTIHVLPMWAAFAYIDLGWAALEFLALFVVMIGWKTRHRRFYIIAGLLSGLAMGSKYLGVIGFAVLGAFLALAHIRDGWKEFFRSTLSYALPAVLVASPWYLKNWIWLGNPVYPLYFGGPGWDTTRLNLYMGYLKSFGAGRSVIDYLLIPWNLYVKYPQFGTVMNKIDLPSVLFPLLLFYPFVRKKSRVLSHSLLLAGILFVLWAFGSQQTRFLLPIFPTLAIGTAFVANRVLAQVKSRFPWRIFLPSLTIGLIVLTLFYQIVIVFGFSPQLPTVGLESREEFLSRIVRDFPATVFINDNLPPTTRTLFIGNGRAYYCPDLCVPDPDHFRWAREISDAAETQELASWFSQNGFTHVLLNIEDLDFLLQHDPYGVMRRAILVIRDWKAQGCLDKIYEDEWTSVHEVACP
;
A
#
# COMPACT_ATOMS: atom_id res chain seq x y z
N MET A 1 4.76 10.09 -30.78
CA MET A 1 3.91 11.16 -30.19
C MET A 1 4.10 12.44 -31.01
N PRO A 2 3.03 13.18 -31.33
CA PRO A 2 3.12 14.43 -32.11
C PRO A 2 3.92 15.51 -31.34
N ARG A 3 4.58 16.43 -32.07
CA ARG A 3 5.27 17.58 -31.46
C ARG A 3 4.27 18.45 -30.70
N ILE A 4 4.63 18.88 -29.49
CA ILE A 4 3.82 19.77 -28.65
C ILE A 4 3.71 21.12 -29.38
N SER A 5 2.50 21.50 -29.79
CA SER A 5 2.28 22.66 -30.65
C SER A 5 2.47 24.02 -29.94
N HIS A 6 2.31 24.09 -28.61
CA HIS A 6 2.46 25.34 -27.84
C HIS A 6 3.04 25.12 -26.43
N PRO A 7 4.35 24.85 -26.28
CA PRO A 7 4.95 24.52 -25.00
C PRO A 7 4.90 25.69 -24.00
N LEU A 8 5.16 26.93 -24.43
CA LEU A 8 5.15 28.09 -23.54
C LEU A 8 3.76 28.35 -22.93
N ARG A 9 2.72 28.28 -23.76
CA ARG A 9 1.33 28.44 -23.31
C ARG A 9 0.95 27.39 -22.26
N ALA A 10 1.32 26.13 -22.48
CA ALA A 10 1.05 25.06 -21.51
C ALA A 10 1.78 25.31 -20.18
N ARG A 11 3.03 25.76 -20.20
CA ARG A 11 3.78 26.12 -18.99
C ARG A 11 3.10 27.22 -18.19
N ILE A 12 2.66 28.30 -18.84
CA ILE A 12 1.98 29.42 -18.18
C ILE A 12 0.65 28.95 -17.55
N ILE A 13 -0.16 28.20 -18.30
CA ILE A 13 -1.44 27.68 -17.78
C ILE A 13 -1.21 26.83 -16.52
N TRP A 14 -0.29 25.88 -16.58
CA TRP A 14 -0.04 24.99 -15.45
C TRP A 14 0.61 25.69 -14.26
N LEU A 15 1.43 26.72 -14.49
CA LEU A 15 1.95 27.56 -13.42
C LEU A 15 0.84 28.35 -12.72
N VAL A 16 -0.10 28.93 -13.46
CA VAL A 16 -1.27 29.61 -12.87
C VAL A 16 -2.11 28.63 -12.07
N ILE A 17 -2.38 27.43 -12.58
CA ILE A 17 -3.07 26.37 -11.84
C ILE A 17 -2.31 26.01 -10.57
N ALA A 18 -0.98 25.86 -10.64
CA ALA A 18 -0.16 25.57 -9.46
C ALA A 18 -0.32 26.64 -8.39
N VAL A 19 -0.17 27.92 -8.77
CA VAL A 19 -0.32 29.06 -7.85
C VAL A 19 -1.71 29.09 -7.22
N LEU A 20 -2.76 28.83 -7.99
CA LEU A 20 -4.14 28.80 -7.47
C LEU A 20 -4.36 27.64 -6.51
N VAL A 21 -3.99 26.42 -6.89
CA VAL A 21 -4.23 25.20 -6.09
C VAL A 21 -3.41 25.22 -4.80
N VAL A 22 -2.12 25.56 -4.91
CA VAL A 22 -1.22 25.68 -3.76
C VAL A 22 -1.59 26.88 -2.89
N GLY A 23 -1.90 28.01 -3.50
CA GLY A 23 -2.37 29.21 -2.78
C GLY A 23 -3.65 28.93 -1.99
N LEU A 24 -4.60 28.20 -2.57
CA LEU A 24 -5.82 27.78 -1.90
C LEU A 24 -5.51 26.92 -0.67
N ARG A 25 -4.59 25.95 -0.76
CA ARG A 25 -4.19 25.11 0.37
C ARG A 25 -3.43 25.87 1.46
N LEU A 26 -2.66 26.89 1.07
CA LEU A 26 -1.96 27.75 2.04
C LEU A 26 -2.91 28.71 2.78
N LEU A 27 -3.94 29.21 2.09
CA LEU A 27 -4.91 30.14 2.66
C LEU A 27 -5.95 29.44 3.55
N ILE A 28 -6.29 28.19 3.23
CA ILE A 28 -7.26 27.38 3.97
C ILE A 28 -6.53 26.11 4.45
N PRO A 29 -5.97 26.13 5.67
CA PRO A 29 -5.31 24.96 6.23
C PRO A 29 -6.31 23.82 6.47
N PRO A 30 -5.82 22.58 6.68
CA PRO A 30 -6.66 21.47 7.11
C PRO A 30 -7.44 21.83 8.36
N ARG A 31 -8.65 21.28 8.44
CA ARG A 31 -9.54 21.51 9.57
C ARG A 31 -9.02 20.87 10.86
N GLY A 32 -9.39 21.47 11.99
CA GLY A 32 -9.13 20.94 13.33
C GLY A 32 -9.97 19.70 13.66
N MET A 33 -9.75 19.15 14.86
CA MET A 33 -10.39 17.91 15.30
C MET A 33 -11.90 18.06 15.52
N ASP A 34 -12.34 19.24 16.00
CA ASP A 34 -13.73 19.56 16.30
C ASP A 34 -14.52 20.16 15.12
N ASP A 35 -13.85 20.50 14.03
CA ASP A 35 -14.45 21.26 12.93
C ASP A 35 -15.50 20.45 12.13
N LYS A 36 -16.68 21.04 11.99
CA LYS A 36 -17.85 20.49 11.27
C LYS A 36 -18.37 21.44 10.19
N GLY A 37 -19.38 20.98 9.44
CA GLY A 37 -20.13 21.77 8.48
C GLY A 37 -19.33 22.14 7.23
N LEU A 38 -19.46 23.37 6.77
CA LEU A 38 -18.92 23.81 5.48
C LEU A 38 -17.38 23.76 5.43
N ILE A 39 -16.70 23.96 6.56
CA ILE A 39 -15.24 23.88 6.67
C ILE A 39 -14.75 22.48 6.29
N ALA A 40 -15.45 21.42 6.73
CA ALA A 40 -15.13 20.04 6.37
C ALA A 40 -15.21 19.77 4.88
N ILE A 41 -16.30 20.24 4.24
CA ILE A 41 -16.50 20.08 2.79
C ILE A 41 -15.42 20.85 2.03
N LEU A 42 -15.10 22.06 2.48
CA LEU A 42 -14.08 22.91 1.87
C LEU A 42 -12.69 22.28 1.96
N ASP A 43 -12.27 21.83 3.14
CA ASP A 43 -10.99 21.15 3.37
C ASP A 43 -10.86 19.92 2.46
N ASN A 44 -11.84 19.01 2.50
CA ASN A 44 -11.85 17.81 1.66
C ASN A 44 -11.83 18.16 0.16
N SER A 45 -12.55 19.20 -0.27
CA SER A 45 -12.55 19.64 -1.67
C SER A 45 -11.17 20.15 -2.09
N ILE A 46 -10.47 20.88 -1.22
CA ILE A 46 -9.12 21.36 -1.46
C ILE A 46 -8.15 20.19 -1.54
N SER A 47 -8.23 19.21 -0.63
CA SER A 47 -7.42 17.99 -0.67
C SER A 47 -7.60 17.22 -1.98
N VAL A 48 -8.83 17.09 -2.48
CA VAL A 48 -9.10 16.44 -3.77
C VAL A 48 -8.50 17.21 -4.94
N VAL A 49 -8.64 18.54 -4.99
CA VAL A 49 -8.06 19.37 -6.04
C VAL A 49 -6.52 19.32 -6.00
N PHE A 50 -5.95 19.38 -4.80
CA PHE A 50 -4.50 19.27 -4.59
C PHE A 50 -3.98 17.90 -5.04
N TRP A 51 -4.64 16.81 -4.62
CA TRP A 51 -4.33 15.46 -5.08
C TRP A 51 -4.37 15.33 -6.61
N LEU A 52 -5.45 15.74 -7.26
CA LEU A 52 -5.58 15.68 -8.73
C LEU A 52 -4.46 16.46 -9.44
N PHE A 53 -4.07 17.61 -8.88
CA PHE A 53 -2.98 18.40 -9.39
C PHE A 53 -1.64 17.65 -9.28
N ILE A 54 -1.30 17.11 -8.11
CA ILE A 54 -0.06 16.33 -7.94
C ILE A 54 -0.05 15.06 -8.82
N MET A 55 -1.18 14.37 -8.96
CA MET A 55 -1.28 13.20 -9.86
C MET A 55 -1.05 13.58 -11.33
N SER A 56 -1.48 14.78 -11.73
CA SER A 56 -1.23 15.32 -13.08
C SER A 56 0.25 15.65 -13.29
N ILE A 57 0.94 16.21 -12.29
CA ILE A 57 2.40 16.40 -12.31
C ILE A 57 3.11 15.05 -12.45
N ALA A 58 2.72 14.04 -11.65
CA ALA A 58 3.29 12.69 -11.74
C ALA A 58 3.14 12.11 -13.15
N ALA A 59 1.94 12.14 -13.72
CA ALA A 59 1.73 11.68 -15.10
C ALA A 59 2.59 12.45 -16.12
N GLY A 60 2.72 13.77 -15.96
CA GLY A 60 3.57 14.61 -16.81
C GLY A 60 5.07 14.28 -16.72
N LEU A 61 5.59 14.10 -15.50
CA LEU A 61 6.98 13.68 -15.25
C LEU A 61 7.27 12.32 -15.89
N GLY A 62 6.35 11.38 -15.73
CA GLY A 62 6.39 10.07 -16.34
C GLY A 62 6.49 10.10 -17.86
N LEU A 63 5.61 10.86 -18.51
CA LEU A 63 5.63 11.02 -19.97
C LEU A 63 6.91 11.72 -20.44
N PHE A 64 7.38 12.73 -19.70
CA PHE A 64 8.65 13.38 -19.98
C PHE A 64 9.82 12.37 -19.95
N LEU A 65 9.88 11.52 -18.92
CA LEU A 65 10.90 10.48 -18.80
C LEU A 65 10.80 9.45 -19.94
N LEU A 66 9.61 8.90 -20.19
CA LEU A 66 9.39 7.88 -21.22
C LEU A 66 9.75 8.37 -22.63
N ARG A 67 9.57 9.67 -22.91
CA ARG A 67 9.93 10.26 -24.19
C ARG A 67 11.42 10.10 -24.51
N SER A 68 12.29 10.19 -23.51
CA SER A 68 13.74 10.02 -23.64
C SER A 68 14.14 8.61 -24.08
N PHE A 69 13.30 7.60 -23.80
CA PHE A 69 13.57 6.21 -24.16
C PHE A 69 13.02 5.79 -25.53
N SER A 70 12.14 6.58 -26.15
CA SER A 70 11.55 6.30 -27.47
C SER A 70 11.05 4.84 -27.59
N LEU A 71 10.17 4.42 -26.68
CA LEU A 71 9.65 3.05 -26.62
C LEU A 71 8.64 2.79 -27.75
N PRO A 72 8.92 1.85 -28.68
CA PRO A 72 8.04 1.61 -29.82
C PRO A 72 6.80 0.81 -29.42
N GLY A 73 5.65 1.12 -30.03
CA GLY A 73 4.45 0.27 -29.95
C GLY A 73 3.73 0.22 -28.60
N LEU A 74 3.98 1.21 -27.72
CA LEU A 74 3.13 1.47 -26.56
C LEU A 74 1.90 2.28 -26.98
N THR A 75 0.72 1.82 -26.56
CA THR A 75 -0.53 2.56 -26.70
C THR A 75 -0.55 3.77 -25.76
N THR A 76 -1.48 4.69 -25.97
CA THR A 76 -1.64 5.87 -25.10
C THR A 76 -1.92 5.49 -23.65
N ALA A 77 -2.74 4.46 -23.39
CA ALA A 77 -3.05 4.03 -22.02
C ALA A 77 -1.86 3.34 -21.34
N GLU A 78 -1.10 2.51 -22.08
CA GLU A 78 0.13 1.90 -21.56
C GLU A 78 1.17 2.97 -21.20
N ASN A 79 1.35 3.99 -22.06
CA ASN A 79 2.24 5.12 -21.74
C ASN A 79 1.79 5.90 -20.50
N LEU A 80 0.48 6.14 -20.34
CA LEU A 80 -0.05 6.83 -19.16
C LEU A 80 0.16 6.01 -17.88
N ALA A 81 -0.14 4.71 -17.89
CA ALA A 81 0.00 3.86 -16.70
C ALA A 81 1.47 3.70 -16.28
N ILE A 82 2.35 3.36 -17.22
CA ILE A 82 3.80 3.22 -16.97
C ILE A 82 4.39 4.58 -16.58
N GLY A 83 4.00 5.65 -17.29
CA GLY A 83 4.46 7.01 -17.03
C GLY A 83 4.08 7.45 -15.63
N PHE A 84 2.80 7.36 -15.27
CA PHE A 84 2.31 7.73 -13.94
C PHE A 84 3.11 7.05 -12.82
N ALA A 85 3.32 5.74 -12.91
CA ALA A 85 4.13 5.00 -11.94
C ALA A 85 5.57 5.52 -11.82
N LEU A 86 6.24 5.77 -12.94
CA LEU A 86 7.59 6.35 -12.94
C LEU A 86 7.62 7.79 -12.39
N GLY A 87 6.58 8.57 -12.67
CA GLY A 87 6.44 9.93 -12.18
C GLY A 87 6.23 10.03 -10.67
N ILE A 88 5.45 9.10 -10.09
CA ILE A 88 5.37 8.92 -8.63
C ILE A 88 6.77 8.64 -8.06
N GLY A 89 7.53 7.75 -8.70
CA GLY A 89 8.93 7.51 -8.35
C GLY A 89 9.80 8.77 -8.42
N MET A 90 9.67 9.59 -9.47
CA MET A 90 10.45 10.83 -9.58
C MET A 90 10.10 11.85 -8.48
N LEU A 91 8.82 12.00 -8.15
CA LEU A 91 8.39 12.86 -7.04
C LEU A 91 8.96 12.36 -5.72
N SER A 92 8.81 11.06 -5.45
CA SER A 92 9.35 10.40 -4.27
C SER A 92 10.84 10.66 -4.07
N TYR A 93 11.65 10.40 -5.10
CA TYR A 93 13.10 10.53 -5.00
C TYR A 93 13.55 12.00 -4.91
N SER A 94 12.72 12.93 -5.37
CA SER A 94 12.95 14.36 -5.15
C SER A 94 12.76 14.74 -3.67
N MET A 95 11.74 14.17 -3.01
CA MET A 95 11.53 14.36 -1.56
C MET A 95 12.62 13.63 -0.75
N LEU A 96 13.01 12.42 -1.16
CA LEU A 96 14.11 11.67 -0.57
C LEU A 96 15.42 12.46 -0.64
N ALA A 97 15.74 13.04 -1.79
CA ALA A 97 16.92 13.88 -1.95
C ALA A 97 16.85 15.13 -1.06
N ALA A 98 15.70 15.78 -0.96
CA ALA A 98 15.51 16.90 -0.02
C ALA A 98 15.72 16.46 1.44
N GLY A 99 15.27 15.26 1.80
CA GLY A 99 15.48 14.65 3.12
C GLY A 99 16.95 14.39 3.42
N PHE A 100 17.71 13.82 2.50
CA PHE A 100 19.15 13.63 2.68
C PHE A 100 19.95 14.93 2.68
N LEU A 101 19.43 15.99 2.08
CA LEU A 101 20.03 17.33 2.08
C LEU A 101 19.58 18.18 3.28
N HIS A 102 18.80 17.64 4.23
CA HIS A 102 18.30 18.36 5.41
C HIS A 102 17.49 19.62 5.06
N ILE A 103 16.78 19.59 3.94
CA ILE A 103 15.91 20.69 3.47
C ILE A 103 14.48 20.22 3.21
N LEU A 104 14.06 19.06 3.73
CA LEU A 104 12.72 18.54 3.54
C LEU A 104 11.72 19.35 4.37
N GLY A 105 11.12 20.36 3.77
CA GLY A 105 10.11 21.16 4.43
C GLY A 105 9.15 21.77 3.44
N ARG A 106 8.09 22.40 3.98
CA ARG A 106 7.04 23.02 3.20
C ARG A 106 7.57 23.94 2.09
N THR A 107 8.56 24.78 2.37
CA THR A 107 9.15 25.72 1.40
C THR A 107 9.85 25.00 0.24
N THR A 108 10.63 23.95 0.54
CA THR A 108 11.32 23.15 -0.49
C THR A 108 10.32 22.39 -1.35
N ILE A 109 9.28 21.82 -0.74
CA ILE A 109 8.21 21.12 -1.45
C ILE A 109 7.48 22.07 -2.40
N LEU A 110 7.14 23.28 -1.94
CA LEU A 110 6.53 24.33 -2.77
C LEU A 110 7.41 24.70 -3.97
N ALA A 111 8.71 24.91 -3.74
CA ALA A 111 9.67 25.21 -4.80
C ALA A 111 9.76 24.07 -5.82
N LEU A 112 9.86 22.82 -5.34
CA LEU A 112 9.91 21.63 -6.19
C LEU A 112 8.63 21.46 -7.01
N ILE A 113 7.45 21.65 -6.44
CA ILE A 113 6.17 21.62 -7.18
C ILE A 113 6.16 22.70 -8.26
N GLY A 114 6.54 23.93 -7.95
CA GLY A 114 6.58 25.04 -8.91
C GLY A 114 7.55 24.79 -10.07
N ILE A 115 8.80 24.45 -9.75
CA ILE A 115 9.85 24.15 -10.73
C ILE A 115 9.42 22.99 -11.64
N THR A 116 8.95 21.90 -11.02
CA THR A 116 8.52 20.70 -11.75
C THR A 116 7.35 21.02 -12.66
N THR A 117 6.36 21.77 -12.19
CA THR A 117 5.18 22.15 -12.98
C THR A 117 5.57 22.99 -14.20
N VAL A 118 6.49 23.94 -14.05
CA VAL A 118 7.00 24.73 -15.19
C VAL A 118 7.82 23.87 -16.14
N ALA A 119 8.68 22.99 -15.63
CA ALA A 119 9.53 22.14 -16.44
C ALA A 119 8.70 21.17 -17.31
N VAL A 120 7.70 20.51 -16.70
CA VAL A 120 6.91 19.46 -17.35
C VAL A 120 5.50 19.87 -17.77
N GLY A 121 5.09 21.13 -17.60
CA GLY A 121 3.74 21.63 -17.93
C GLY A 121 3.19 21.20 -19.30
N PRO A 122 3.99 21.19 -20.39
CA PRO A 122 3.54 20.65 -21.68
C PRO A 122 3.15 19.16 -21.65
N TYR A 123 3.85 18.35 -20.85
CA TYR A 123 3.59 16.93 -20.65
C TYR A 123 2.44 16.69 -19.68
N ILE A 124 2.25 17.55 -18.67
CA ILE A 124 1.04 17.52 -17.84
C ILE A 124 -0.18 17.73 -18.74
N HIS A 125 -0.13 18.74 -19.62
CA HIS A 125 -1.20 19.01 -20.58
C HIS A 125 -1.46 17.84 -21.54
N GLU A 126 -0.40 17.20 -22.03
CA GLU A 126 -0.50 16.01 -22.88
C GLU A 126 -1.13 14.84 -22.10
N ALA A 127 -0.70 14.60 -20.86
CA ALA A 127 -1.23 13.56 -20.00
C ALA A 127 -2.72 13.75 -19.74
N CYS A 128 -3.16 14.95 -19.34
CA CYS A 128 -4.56 15.25 -19.12
C CYS A 128 -5.38 15.05 -20.40
N ARG A 129 -4.92 15.57 -21.54
CA ARG A 129 -5.61 15.36 -22.84
C ARG A 129 -5.71 13.89 -23.20
N ALA A 130 -4.64 13.13 -23.00
CA ALA A 130 -4.60 11.70 -23.26
C ALA A 130 -5.57 10.94 -22.35
N PHE A 131 -5.62 11.28 -21.05
CA PHE A 131 -6.56 10.72 -20.09
C PHE A 131 -8.02 10.98 -20.50
N PHE A 132 -8.38 12.24 -20.78
CA PHE A 132 -9.75 12.59 -21.22
C PHE A 132 -10.14 11.91 -22.54
N ARG A 133 -9.21 11.79 -23.49
CA ARG A 133 -9.47 11.02 -24.73
C ARG A 133 -9.77 9.56 -24.44
N GLN A 134 -9.00 8.93 -23.55
CA GLN A 134 -9.25 7.53 -23.18
C GLN A 134 -10.58 7.36 -22.45
N ALA A 135 -10.95 8.30 -21.58
CA ALA A 135 -12.27 8.30 -20.93
C ALA A 135 -13.40 8.40 -21.97
N ILE A 136 -13.30 9.30 -22.94
CA ILE A 136 -14.28 9.43 -24.04
C ILE A 136 -14.33 8.15 -24.89
N ASP A 137 -13.19 7.56 -25.21
CA ASP A 137 -13.12 6.32 -26.00
C ASP A 137 -13.74 5.13 -25.26
N ILE A 138 -13.61 5.08 -23.93
CA ILE A 138 -14.30 4.09 -23.07
C ILE A 138 -15.82 4.32 -23.13
N ILE A 139 -16.30 5.57 -22.98
CA ILE A 139 -17.73 5.89 -23.05
C ILE A 139 -18.32 5.52 -24.42
N ARG A 140 -17.62 5.85 -25.51
CA ARG A 140 -18.04 5.52 -26.88
C ARG A 140 -18.03 4.02 -27.16
N TRP A 141 -17.06 3.31 -26.58
CA TRP A 141 -17.04 1.85 -26.67
C TRP A 141 -18.20 1.25 -25.88
N LEU A 142 -18.50 1.78 -24.69
CA LEU A 142 -19.57 1.31 -23.83
C LEU A 142 -20.94 1.44 -24.49
N SER A 143 -21.21 2.54 -25.19
CA SER A 143 -22.48 2.74 -25.91
C SER A 143 -22.74 1.74 -27.03
N ARG A 144 -21.71 0.99 -27.44
CA ARG A 144 -21.79 -0.07 -28.47
C ARG A 144 -21.53 -1.46 -27.89
N SER A 145 -21.36 -1.58 -26.57
CA SER A 145 -21.02 -2.83 -25.90
C SER A 145 -22.26 -3.54 -25.36
N SER A 146 -22.10 -4.80 -24.95
CA SER A 146 -23.20 -5.55 -24.32
C SER A 146 -23.58 -4.97 -22.95
N ILE A 147 -24.81 -5.25 -22.52
CA ILE A 147 -25.32 -4.84 -21.19
C ILE A 147 -24.39 -5.26 -20.05
N LEU A 148 -23.73 -6.41 -20.14
CA LEU A 148 -22.77 -6.88 -19.13
C LEU A 148 -21.57 -5.92 -18.96
N HIS A 149 -21.07 -5.32 -20.04
CA HIS A 149 -20.00 -4.32 -19.96
C HIS A 149 -20.49 -3.03 -19.29
N TYR A 150 -21.74 -2.65 -19.57
CA TYR A 150 -22.39 -1.52 -18.90
C TYR A 150 -22.56 -1.76 -17.40
N CYS A 151 -23.13 -2.91 -17.01
CA CYS A 151 -23.24 -3.31 -15.61
C CYS A 151 -21.87 -3.33 -14.91
N PHE A 152 -20.86 -3.91 -15.54
CA PHE A 152 -19.50 -3.91 -15.00
C PHE A 152 -18.99 -2.49 -14.71
N LEU A 153 -19.09 -1.57 -15.68
CA LEU A 153 -18.59 -0.20 -15.49
C LEU A 153 -19.39 0.59 -14.45
N VAL A 154 -20.71 0.40 -14.39
CA VAL A 154 -21.56 1.03 -13.36
C VAL A 154 -21.18 0.53 -11.97
N LEU A 155 -20.97 -0.78 -11.81
CA LEU A 155 -20.57 -1.37 -10.53
C LEU A 155 -19.15 -0.95 -10.13
N ALA A 156 -18.20 -0.97 -11.08
CA ALA A 156 -16.85 -0.49 -10.83
C ALA A 156 -16.83 0.99 -10.44
N LEU A 157 -17.66 1.82 -11.08
CA LEU A 157 -17.84 3.23 -10.71
C LEU A 157 -18.48 3.37 -9.32
N GLY A 158 -19.48 2.57 -8.99
CA GLY A 158 -20.10 2.54 -7.67
C GLY A 158 -19.07 2.21 -6.57
N ILE A 159 -18.25 1.18 -6.79
CA ILE A 159 -17.13 0.84 -5.90
C ILE A 159 -16.15 2.02 -5.81
N ALA A 160 -15.76 2.63 -6.95
CA ALA A 160 -14.86 3.78 -6.98
C ALA A 160 -15.37 4.94 -6.13
N VAL A 161 -16.65 5.28 -6.25
CA VAL A 161 -17.27 6.37 -5.48
C VAL A 161 -17.31 6.05 -3.98
N LEU A 162 -17.67 4.83 -3.59
CA LEU A 162 -17.73 4.45 -2.18
C LEU A 162 -16.34 4.45 -1.53
N VAL A 163 -15.35 3.88 -2.21
CA VAL A 163 -13.94 3.90 -1.74
C VAL A 163 -13.45 5.34 -1.67
N PHE A 164 -13.76 6.17 -2.67
CA PHE A 164 -13.39 7.58 -2.66
C PHE A 164 -14.00 8.32 -1.47
N ILE A 165 -15.28 8.12 -1.16
CA ILE A 165 -15.90 8.69 0.05
C ILE A 165 -15.16 8.22 1.32
N HIS A 166 -14.80 6.95 1.40
CA HIS A 166 -14.03 6.41 2.53
C HIS A 166 -12.62 7.04 2.63
N THR A 167 -11.96 7.33 1.50
CA THR A 167 -10.64 8.00 1.53
C THR A 167 -10.68 9.38 2.16
N LEU A 168 -11.81 10.09 2.09
CA LEU A 168 -11.98 11.46 2.59
C LEU A 168 -12.26 11.55 4.10
N SER A 169 -12.41 10.42 4.80
CA SER A 169 -12.44 10.43 6.26
C SER A 169 -11.03 10.67 6.84
N PRO A 170 -10.90 11.05 8.12
CA PRO A 170 -9.63 10.96 8.84
C PRO A 170 -8.97 9.57 8.69
N PRO A 171 -7.64 9.46 8.76
CA PRO A 171 -6.96 8.17 8.80
C PRO A 171 -7.30 7.43 10.10
N TRP A 172 -7.63 6.16 9.99
CA TRP A 172 -8.02 5.33 11.15
C TRP A 172 -7.46 3.91 11.08
N ASP A 173 -6.75 3.59 9.99
CA ASP A 173 -6.16 2.28 9.74
C ASP A 173 -4.89 2.05 10.56
N TYR A 174 -4.68 0.79 10.97
CA TYR A 174 -3.63 0.43 11.92
C TYR A 174 -2.23 0.80 11.43
N ASP A 175 -1.80 0.25 10.28
CA ASP A 175 -0.44 0.49 9.76
C ASP A 175 -0.23 1.96 9.37
N GLY A 176 -1.29 2.66 8.93
CA GLY A 176 -1.27 4.09 8.62
C GLY A 176 -0.91 4.94 9.84
N LEU A 177 -1.60 4.69 10.96
CA LEU A 177 -1.37 5.36 12.23
C LEU A 177 -0.09 4.89 12.95
N MET A 178 0.48 3.76 12.52
CA MET A 178 1.67 3.15 13.12
C MET A 178 2.97 3.65 12.50
N TYR A 179 3.09 3.65 11.16
CA TYR A 179 4.36 4.06 10.52
C TYR A 179 4.21 4.76 9.16
N TYR A 180 3.17 4.50 8.36
CA TYR A 180 3.06 5.16 7.04
C TYR A 180 2.79 6.67 7.13
N LEU A 181 2.12 7.15 8.19
CA LEU A 181 1.95 8.58 8.46
C LEU A 181 2.99 9.13 9.46
N PRO A 182 3.29 8.45 10.59
CA PRO A 182 4.29 8.94 11.54
C PRO A 182 5.68 9.14 10.95
N GLY A 183 6.19 8.22 10.11
CA GLY A 183 7.54 8.35 9.57
C GLY A 183 7.72 9.56 8.65
N PRO A 184 6.89 9.76 7.62
CA PRO A 184 6.96 10.98 6.78
C PRO A 184 6.73 12.28 7.56
N ARG A 185 5.89 12.26 8.60
CA ARG A 185 5.69 13.40 9.50
C ARG A 185 6.97 13.73 10.28
N LEU A 186 7.61 12.72 10.86
CA LEU A 186 8.90 12.86 11.55
C LEU A 186 9.96 13.47 10.63
N PHE A 187 10.03 13.02 9.37
CA PHE A 187 11.01 13.56 8.41
C PHE A 187 10.76 15.03 8.06
N LEU A 188 9.49 15.47 8.03
CA LEU A 188 9.13 16.87 7.82
C LEU A 188 9.47 17.73 9.03
N GLU A 189 9.19 17.25 10.24
CA GLU A 189 9.48 17.93 11.50
C GLU A 189 11.00 18.12 11.70
N GLN A 190 11.80 17.13 11.33
CA GLN A 190 13.26 17.18 11.42
C GLN A 190 13.94 17.82 10.20
N HIS A 191 13.18 18.16 9.17
CA HIS A 191 13.67 18.57 7.86
C HIS A 191 14.62 17.57 7.16
N ALA A 192 14.71 16.35 7.66
CA ALA A 192 15.70 15.36 7.25
C ALA A 192 15.16 13.94 7.42
N ILE A 193 15.75 13.00 6.70
CA ILE A 193 15.55 11.58 6.98
C ILE A 193 16.64 11.16 7.96
N THR A 194 16.24 10.65 9.12
CA THR A 194 17.15 10.22 10.18
C THR A 194 16.85 8.76 10.56
N PRO A 195 17.82 8.04 11.17
CA PRO A 195 17.57 6.71 11.69
C PRO A 195 16.63 6.78 12.91
N GLU A 196 15.63 5.89 12.93
CA GLU A 196 14.63 5.84 14.01
C GLU A 196 14.65 4.48 14.72
N ILE A 197 14.98 4.42 16.01
CA ILE A 197 15.13 3.13 16.72
C ILE A 197 13.82 2.69 17.37
N ASP A 198 13.02 3.66 17.86
CA ASP A 198 11.80 3.36 18.59
C ASP A 198 10.68 2.96 17.63
N ASN A 199 10.53 3.68 16.52
CA ASN A 199 9.69 3.27 15.40
C ASN A 199 10.52 2.78 14.21
N TRP A 200 11.12 1.59 14.37
CA TRP A 200 12.05 1.04 13.38
C TRP A 200 11.46 0.91 11.97
N HIS A 201 10.13 0.78 11.83
CA HIS A 201 9.44 0.75 10.54
C HIS A 201 9.65 2.02 9.72
N ALA A 202 9.91 3.17 10.35
CA ALA A 202 10.28 4.39 9.65
C ALA A 202 11.62 4.26 8.89
N ASN A 203 12.42 3.22 9.16
CA ASN A 203 13.63 2.95 8.38
C ASN A 203 13.38 2.07 7.15
N ASP A 204 12.20 1.48 7.00
CA ASP A 204 11.86 0.65 5.85
C ASP A 204 11.98 1.45 4.53
N PRO A 205 12.02 0.77 3.36
CA PRO A 205 12.03 1.46 2.09
C PRO A 205 10.75 2.28 1.91
N PHE A 206 10.85 3.62 1.92
CA PHE A 206 9.73 4.55 1.96
C PHE A 206 9.44 5.27 0.64
N THR A 207 9.73 4.64 -0.51
CA THR A 207 9.52 5.26 -1.82
C THR A 207 8.08 5.74 -2.01
N TRP A 208 7.06 5.02 -1.54
CA TRP A 208 5.69 5.48 -1.76
C TRP A 208 5.33 6.62 -0.79
N GLU A 209 5.74 6.46 0.46
CA GLU A 209 5.55 7.30 1.62
C GLU A 209 6.21 8.68 1.46
N MET A 210 7.34 8.75 0.75
CA MET A 210 7.97 10.05 0.46
C MET A 210 7.06 10.97 -0.35
N VAL A 211 6.12 10.45 -1.16
CA VAL A 211 5.11 11.29 -1.84
C VAL A 211 4.07 11.81 -0.86
N SER A 212 3.75 11.05 0.20
CA SER A 212 2.85 11.47 1.29
C SER A 212 3.35 12.73 2.00
N THR A 213 4.67 12.97 2.04
CA THR A 213 5.25 14.21 2.59
C THR A 213 4.70 15.47 1.90
N ILE A 214 4.30 15.38 0.62
CA ILE A 214 3.73 16.52 -0.13
C ILE A 214 2.42 16.98 0.50
N GLY A 215 1.53 16.07 0.89
CA GLY A 215 0.29 16.40 1.59
C GLY A 215 0.52 16.79 3.04
N LEU A 216 1.30 15.98 3.76
CA LEU A 216 1.57 16.16 5.19
C LEU A 216 2.30 17.48 5.50
N ALA A 217 3.10 18.01 4.56
CA ALA A 217 3.72 19.33 4.72
C ALA A 217 2.72 20.50 4.81
N PHE A 218 1.47 20.27 4.43
CA PHE A 218 0.34 21.18 4.60
C PHE A 218 -0.66 20.68 5.64
N GLY A 219 -0.31 19.67 6.46
CA GLY A 219 -1.21 19.01 7.41
C GLY A 219 -2.29 18.14 6.78
N ASP A 220 -2.20 17.86 5.47
CA ASP A 220 -3.21 17.05 4.75
C ASP A 220 -2.93 15.55 4.92
N ASP A 221 -3.58 14.94 5.92
CA ASP A 221 -3.50 13.51 6.19
C ASP A 221 -4.53 12.66 5.42
N ILE A 222 -5.36 13.30 4.57
CA ILE A 222 -6.24 12.64 3.60
C ILE A 222 -5.49 12.37 2.29
N PHE A 223 -4.56 13.25 1.91
CA PHE A 223 -3.76 13.11 0.70
C PHE A 223 -3.07 11.72 0.56
N PRO A 224 -2.44 11.13 1.60
CA PRO A 224 -1.85 9.80 1.51
C PRO A 224 -2.86 8.69 1.17
N LYS A 225 -4.10 8.79 1.67
CA LYS A 225 -5.19 7.86 1.34
C LYS A 225 -5.61 8.01 -0.12
N LEU A 226 -5.75 9.24 -0.61
CA LEU A 226 -6.04 9.52 -2.03
C LEU A 226 -4.92 9.04 -2.97
N LEU A 227 -3.66 9.14 -2.51
CA LEU A 227 -2.50 8.59 -3.22
C LEU A 227 -2.62 7.06 -3.34
N HIS A 228 -2.93 6.35 -2.26
CA HIS A 228 -3.11 4.89 -2.30
C HIS A 228 -4.35 4.46 -3.11
N TYR A 229 -5.44 5.23 -3.05
CA TYR A 229 -6.60 5.06 -3.93
C TYR A 229 -6.22 5.10 -5.42
N SER A 230 -5.33 6.02 -5.79
CA SER A 230 -4.79 6.10 -7.16
C SER A 230 -4.03 4.83 -7.55
N ALA A 231 -3.28 4.25 -6.60
CA ALA A 231 -2.57 3.00 -6.80
C ALA A 231 -3.51 1.81 -7.04
N GLY A 232 -4.61 1.73 -6.29
CA GLY A 232 -5.63 0.69 -6.48
C GLY A 232 -6.19 0.68 -7.90
N TRP A 233 -6.49 1.86 -8.46
CA TRP A 233 -6.95 1.95 -9.85
C TRP A 233 -5.84 1.68 -10.86
N LEU A 234 -4.62 2.18 -10.63
CA LEU A 234 -3.48 1.86 -11.47
C LEU A 234 -3.26 0.34 -11.56
N TYR A 235 -3.37 -0.35 -10.43
CA TYR A 235 -3.24 -1.79 -10.30
C TYR A 235 -4.29 -2.56 -11.15
N VAL A 236 -5.57 -2.20 -11.03
CA VAL A 236 -6.65 -2.80 -11.84
C VAL A 236 -6.50 -2.48 -13.33
N ILE A 237 -6.16 -1.23 -13.66
CA ILE A 237 -5.96 -0.77 -15.04
C ILE A 237 -4.77 -1.49 -15.68
N ALA A 238 -3.66 -1.67 -14.95
CA ALA A 238 -2.49 -2.38 -15.44
C ALA A 238 -2.85 -3.82 -15.86
N ALA A 239 -3.67 -4.52 -15.06
CA ALA A 239 -4.14 -5.87 -15.39
C ALA A 239 -4.96 -5.88 -16.69
N ALA A 240 -5.89 -4.94 -16.84
CA ALA A 240 -6.70 -4.79 -18.05
C ALA A 240 -5.84 -4.46 -19.28
N LEU A 241 -4.83 -3.60 -19.15
CA LEU A 241 -3.92 -3.24 -20.24
C LEU A 241 -3.07 -4.44 -20.69
N PHE A 242 -2.55 -5.22 -19.75
CA PHE A 242 -1.84 -6.47 -20.05
C PHE A 242 -2.73 -7.41 -20.87
N ALA A 243 -3.93 -7.71 -20.38
CA ALA A 243 -4.87 -8.60 -21.05
C ALA A 243 -5.26 -8.08 -22.43
N ARG A 244 -5.55 -6.78 -22.56
CA ARG A 244 -5.90 -6.14 -23.84
C ARG A 244 -4.78 -6.25 -24.87
N ARG A 245 -3.52 -6.20 -24.44
CA ARG A 245 -2.35 -6.25 -25.34
C ARG A 245 -2.15 -7.62 -25.97
N TRP A 246 -2.26 -8.69 -25.19
CA TRP A 246 -1.89 -10.04 -25.65
C TRP A 246 -3.04 -11.02 -25.81
N LEU A 247 -4.23 -10.68 -25.31
CA LEU A 247 -5.41 -11.54 -25.33
C LEU A 247 -6.54 -10.84 -26.11
N SER A 248 -7.64 -10.47 -25.47
CA SER A 248 -8.75 -9.73 -26.09
C SER A 248 -9.25 -8.58 -25.20
N ARG A 249 -10.17 -7.76 -25.73
CA ARG A 249 -10.82 -6.69 -24.93
C ARG A 249 -11.74 -7.28 -23.87
N GLU A 250 -12.40 -8.40 -24.17
CA GLU A 250 -13.25 -9.15 -23.26
C GLU A 250 -12.42 -9.74 -22.11
N ASP A 251 -11.24 -10.30 -22.43
CA ASP A 251 -10.29 -10.76 -21.42
C ASP A 251 -9.87 -9.59 -20.51
N ALA A 252 -9.67 -8.38 -21.07
CA ALA A 252 -9.30 -7.19 -20.29
C ALA A 252 -10.37 -6.74 -19.29
N VAL A 253 -11.62 -6.64 -19.74
CA VAL A 253 -12.74 -6.27 -18.86
C VAL A 253 -12.94 -7.34 -17.78
N LEU A 254 -12.92 -8.62 -18.18
CA LEU A 254 -13.12 -9.71 -17.25
C LEU A 254 -11.96 -9.82 -16.23
N SER A 255 -10.72 -9.52 -16.64
CA SER A 255 -9.57 -9.48 -15.70
C SER A 255 -9.76 -8.40 -14.63
N ALA A 256 -10.18 -7.20 -15.03
CA ALA A 256 -10.50 -6.14 -14.08
C ALA A 256 -11.68 -6.55 -13.18
N GLY A 257 -12.71 -7.21 -13.75
CA GLY A 257 -13.83 -7.75 -13.00
C GLY A 257 -13.42 -8.78 -11.95
N VAL A 258 -12.58 -9.75 -12.30
CA VAL A 258 -12.09 -10.77 -11.36
C VAL A 258 -11.31 -10.12 -10.21
N LEU A 259 -10.48 -9.09 -10.46
CA LEU A 259 -9.81 -8.35 -9.38
C LEU A 259 -10.81 -7.65 -8.45
N LEU A 260 -11.85 -7.04 -9.01
CA LEU A 260 -12.91 -6.40 -8.24
C LEU A 260 -13.84 -7.38 -7.51
N THR A 261 -13.64 -8.70 -7.65
CA THR A 261 -14.30 -9.70 -6.77
C THR A 261 -13.53 -9.98 -5.47
N ILE A 262 -12.32 -9.42 -5.32
CA ILE A 262 -11.54 -9.50 -4.09
C ILE A 262 -12.10 -8.44 -3.14
N HIS A 263 -13.04 -8.84 -2.28
CA HIS A 263 -13.88 -7.93 -1.50
C HIS A 263 -13.11 -6.94 -0.61
N VAL A 264 -11.94 -7.33 -0.11
CA VAL A 264 -11.08 -6.48 0.75
C VAL A 264 -10.26 -5.45 -0.03
N LEU A 265 -10.02 -5.67 -1.33
CA LEU A 265 -9.14 -4.81 -2.13
C LEU A 265 -9.62 -3.34 -2.20
N PRO A 266 -10.92 -3.06 -2.46
CA PRO A 266 -11.42 -1.69 -2.44
C PRO A 266 -11.26 -1.01 -1.08
N MET A 267 -11.40 -1.76 0.02
CA MET A 267 -11.19 -1.23 1.37
C MET A 267 -9.73 -0.86 1.62
N TRP A 268 -8.78 -1.74 1.29
CA TRP A 268 -7.36 -1.42 1.44
C TRP A 268 -6.97 -0.19 0.61
N ALA A 269 -7.58 0.00 -0.56
CA ALA A 269 -7.38 1.20 -1.38
C ALA A 269 -7.87 2.50 -0.70
N ALA A 270 -8.70 2.43 0.33
CA ALA A 270 -9.16 3.58 1.09
C ALA A 270 -8.25 3.98 2.26
N PHE A 271 -7.34 3.10 2.69
CA PHE A 271 -6.44 3.32 3.82
C PHE A 271 -5.15 4.03 3.42
N ALA A 272 -4.45 4.59 4.41
CA ALA A 272 -3.14 5.21 4.26
C ALA A 272 -2.02 4.16 4.13
N TYR A 273 -2.28 3.11 3.36
CA TYR A 273 -1.36 2.00 3.09
C TYR A 273 -0.55 2.26 1.81
N ILE A 274 0.38 1.35 1.50
CA ILE A 274 1.22 1.42 0.29
C ILE A 274 1.15 0.15 -0.56
N ASP A 275 0.48 -0.90 -0.08
CA ASP A 275 0.53 -2.25 -0.63
C ASP A 275 0.09 -2.32 -2.10
N LEU A 276 -0.95 -1.59 -2.48
CA LEU A 276 -1.40 -1.54 -3.88
C LEU A 276 -0.43 -0.73 -4.76
N GLY A 277 0.27 0.25 -4.18
CA GLY A 277 1.35 0.99 -4.84
C GLY A 277 2.52 0.08 -5.20
N TRP A 278 3.04 -0.64 -4.20
CA TRP A 278 4.07 -1.65 -4.39
C TRP A 278 3.64 -2.73 -5.40
N ALA A 279 2.45 -3.30 -5.24
CA ALA A 279 1.95 -4.35 -6.12
C ALA A 279 1.74 -3.87 -7.57
N ALA A 280 1.28 -2.63 -7.77
CA ALA A 280 1.14 -2.04 -9.10
C ALA A 280 2.52 -1.85 -9.77
N LEU A 281 3.51 -1.36 -9.03
CA LEU A 281 4.88 -1.19 -9.54
C LEU A 281 5.48 -2.53 -9.97
N GLU A 282 5.34 -3.56 -9.14
CA GLU A 282 5.86 -4.90 -9.42
C GLU A 282 5.16 -5.55 -10.63
N PHE A 283 3.83 -5.45 -10.70
CA PHE A 283 3.08 -5.97 -11.84
C PHE A 283 3.37 -5.20 -13.14
N LEU A 284 3.52 -3.88 -13.08
CA LEU A 284 3.95 -3.07 -14.24
C LEU A 284 5.37 -3.44 -14.68
N ALA A 285 6.28 -3.77 -13.76
CA ALA A 285 7.61 -4.25 -14.11
C ALA A 285 7.52 -5.59 -14.89
N LEU A 286 6.73 -6.55 -14.40
CA LEU A 286 6.42 -7.79 -15.13
C LEU A 286 5.83 -7.49 -16.51
N PHE A 287 4.85 -6.59 -16.59
CA PHE A 287 4.21 -6.20 -17.83
C PHE A 287 5.25 -5.68 -18.85
N VAL A 288 6.09 -4.75 -18.43
CA VAL A 288 7.12 -4.14 -19.28
C VAL A 288 8.22 -5.14 -19.66
N VAL A 289 8.64 -6.04 -18.75
CA VAL A 289 9.55 -7.16 -19.08
C VAL A 289 8.98 -8.00 -20.21
N MET A 290 7.70 -8.36 -20.15
CA MET A 290 7.05 -9.16 -21.18
C MET A 290 6.96 -8.43 -22.52
N ILE A 291 6.78 -7.10 -22.53
CA ILE A 291 6.88 -6.29 -23.75
C ILE A 291 8.30 -6.35 -24.32
N GLY A 292 9.33 -6.12 -23.48
CA GLY A 292 10.73 -6.16 -23.88
C GLY A 292 11.14 -7.51 -24.46
N TRP A 293 10.76 -8.60 -23.79
CA TRP A 293 11.02 -9.96 -24.22
C TRP A 293 10.36 -10.28 -25.56
N LYS A 294 9.10 -9.88 -25.74
CA LYS A 294 8.36 -10.17 -26.98
C LYS A 294 8.85 -9.33 -28.16
N THR A 295 9.26 -8.09 -27.92
CA THR A 295 9.74 -7.15 -28.94
C THR A 295 11.25 -7.21 -29.17
N ARG A 296 11.98 -7.95 -28.32
CA ARG A 296 13.45 -7.97 -28.28
C ARG A 296 14.07 -6.57 -28.17
N HIS A 297 13.42 -5.68 -27.42
CA HIS A 297 13.82 -4.27 -27.34
C HIS A 297 14.27 -3.89 -25.92
N ARG A 298 15.59 -3.87 -25.70
CA ARG A 298 16.25 -3.73 -24.39
C ARG A 298 15.83 -2.51 -23.56
N ARG A 299 15.39 -1.41 -24.17
CA ARG A 299 15.00 -0.21 -23.41
C ARG A 299 13.77 -0.46 -22.52
N PHE A 300 12.95 -1.47 -22.84
CA PHE A 300 11.89 -1.90 -21.94
C PHE A 300 12.46 -2.51 -20.65
N TYR A 301 13.59 -3.23 -20.72
CA TYR A 301 14.22 -3.78 -19.52
C TYR A 301 14.72 -2.67 -18.58
N ILE A 302 15.19 -1.54 -19.12
CA ILE A 302 15.53 -0.36 -18.30
C ILE A 302 14.31 0.15 -17.56
N ILE A 303 13.19 0.34 -18.26
CA ILE A 303 11.95 0.82 -17.63
C ILE A 303 11.41 -0.18 -16.61
N ALA A 304 11.44 -1.47 -16.92
CA ALA A 304 11.08 -2.50 -15.97
C ALA A 304 12.00 -2.51 -14.73
N GLY A 305 13.31 -2.28 -14.94
CA GLY A 305 14.28 -2.14 -13.87
C GLY A 305 13.94 -0.97 -12.97
N LEU A 306 13.64 0.21 -13.53
CA LEU A 306 13.20 1.37 -12.75
C LEU A 306 11.95 1.04 -11.92
N LEU A 307 10.93 0.40 -12.52
CA LEU A 307 9.71 0.00 -11.81
C LEU A 307 9.98 -1.03 -10.69
N SER A 308 10.83 -2.03 -10.93
CA SER A 308 11.24 -2.99 -9.89
C SER A 308 12.05 -2.34 -8.78
N GLY A 309 12.92 -1.38 -9.11
CA GLY A 309 13.67 -0.63 -8.11
C GLY A 309 12.75 0.24 -7.25
N LEU A 310 11.72 0.87 -7.84
CA LEU A 310 10.68 1.57 -7.09
C LEU A 310 9.89 0.61 -6.19
N ALA A 311 9.53 -0.58 -6.68
CA ALA A 311 8.85 -1.61 -5.88
C ALA A 311 9.70 -2.07 -4.69
N MET A 312 10.98 -2.40 -4.90
CA MET A 312 11.95 -2.72 -3.85
C MET A 312 12.15 -1.55 -2.86
N GLY A 313 12.06 -0.33 -3.38
CA GLY A 313 12.18 0.90 -2.62
C GLY A 313 10.91 1.27 -1.84
N SER A 314 9.78 0.60 -2.05
CA SER A 314 8.52 0.78 -1.31
C SER A 314 8.24 -0.35 -0.32
N LYS A 315 8.79 -1.55 -0.55
CA LYS A 315 8.63 -2.70 0.34
C LYS A 315 9.75 -3.69 0.12
N TYR A 316 10.34 -4.23 1.20
CA TYR A 316 11.39 -5.25 1.08
C TYR A 316 10.97 -6.47 0.26
N LEU A 317 9.68 -6.81 0.26
CA LEU A 317 9.14 -7.92 -0.54
C LEU A 317 9.36 -7.75 -2.06
N GLY A 318 9.53 -6.51 -2.55
CA GLY A 318 9.84 -6.24 -3.95
C GLY A 318 11.17 -6.86 -4.42
N VAL A 319 12.08 -7.19 -3.50
CA VAL A 319 13.34 -7.90 -3.82
C VAL A 319 13.05 -9.28 -4.41
N ILE A 320 11.99 -9.96 -3.95
CA ILE A 320 11.60 -11.29 -4.44
C ILE A 320 11.15 -11.18 -5.89
N GLY A 321 10.26 -10.23 -6.20
CA GLY A 321 9.82 -9.94 -7.57
C GLY A 321 10.98 -9.58 -8.49
N PHE A 322 11.89 -8.74 -8.02
CA PHE A 322 13.12 -8.39 -8.73
C PHE A 322 13.96 -9.60 -9.10
N ALA A 323 14.24 -10.48 -8.13
CA ALA A 323 15.04 -11.67 -8.34
C ALA A 323 14.38 -12.64 -9.34
N VAL A 324 13.07 -12.86 -9.23
CA VAL A 324 12.31 -13.74 -10.13
C VAL A 324 12.29 -13.22 -11.56
N LEU A 325 12.07 -11.91 -11.77
CA LEU A 325 12.10 -11.28 -13.09
C LEU A 325 13.52 -11.26 -13.68
N GLY A 326 14.54 -11.01 -12.86
CA GLY A 326 15.95 -11.06 -13.26
C GLY A 326 16.35 -12.46 -13.71
N ALA A 327 15.96 -13.49 -12.96
CA ALA A 327 16.19 -14.89 -13.31
C ALA A 327 15.46 -15.27 -14.61
N PHE A 328 14.22 -14.81 -14.79
CA PHE A 328 13.49 -15.01 -16.05
C PHE A 328 14.24 -14.41 -17.25
N LEU A 329 14.72 -13.17 -17.16
CA LEU A 329 15.46 -12.51 -18.23
C LEU A 329 16.79 -13.22 -18.52
N ALA A 330 17.51 -13.61 -17.47
CA ALA A 330 18.74 -14.37 -17.58
C ALA A 330 18.52 -15.68 -18.36
N LEU A 331 17.50 -16.47 -17.98
CA LEU A 331 17.14 -17.71 -18.66
C LEU A 331 16.62 -17.48 -20.08
N ALA A 332 15.87 -16.40 -20.31
CA ALA A 332 15.33 -16.06 -21.63
C ALA A 332 16.42 -15.72 -22.65
N HIS A 333 17.56 -15.18 -22.20
CA HIS A 333 18.65 -14.71 -23.06
C HIS A 333 19.94 -15.53 -22.95
N ILE A 334 20.01 -16.57 -22.11
CA ILE A 334 21.22 -17.40 -21.96
C ILE A 334 21.64 -18.09 -23.27
N ARG A 335 20.66 -18.44 -24.12
CA ARG A 335 20.88 -19.08 -25.43
C ARG A 335 21.15 -18.08 -26.56
N ASP A 336 20.96 -16.79 -26.32
CA ASP A 336 21.24 -15.73 -27.30
C ASP A 336 22.73 -15.31 -27.31
N GLY A 337 23.54 -15.93 -26.44
CA GLY A 337 24.97 -15.67 -26.29
C GLY A 337 25.29 -14.74 -25.12
N TRP A 338 26.49 -14.88 -24.55
CA TRP A 338 26.90 -14.20 -23.31
C TRP A 338 26.75 -12.68 -23.38
N LYS A 339 27.05 -12.04 -24.52
CA LYS A 339 26.91 -10.59 -24.69
C LYS A 339 25.46 -10.13 -24.53
N GLU A 340 24.51 -10.83 -25.14
CA GLU A 340 23.09 -10.45 -25.07
C GLU A 340 22.49 -10.78 -23.71
N PHE A 341 22.89 -11.92 -23.13
CA PHE A 341 22.60 -12.26 -21.74
C PHE A 341 22.96 -11.11 -20.79
N PHE A 342 24.24 -10.69 -20.77
CA PHE A 342 24.68 -9.62 -19.86
C PHE A 342 24.02 -8.29 -20.20
N ARG A 343 23.89 -7.93 -21.48
CA ARG A 343 23.23 -6.67 -21.88
C ARG A 343 21.78 -6.60 -21.42
N SER A 344 21.01 -7.66 -21.64
CA SER A 344 19.59 -7.70 -21.27
C SER A 344 19.40 -7.75 -19.76
N THR A 345 20.15 -8.61 -19.06
CA THR A 345 20.06 -8.73 -17.60
C THR A 345 20.56 -7.47 -16.90
N LEU A 346 21.68 -6.86 -17.32
CA LEU A 346 22.17 -5.60 -16.73
C LEU A 346 21.28 -4.42 -17.09
N SER A 347 20.66 -4.39 -18.28
CA SER A 347 19.68 -3.35 -18.62
C SER A 347 18.48 -3.34 -17.68
N TYR A 348 18.15 -4.48 -17.05
CA TYR A 348 17.14 -4.57 -16.01
C TYR A 348 17.70 -4.35 -14.59
N ALA A 349 18.77 -5.07 -14.26
CA ALA A 349 19.30 -5.13 -12.90
C ALA A 349 19.92 -3.80 -12.45
N LEU A 350 20.69 -3.14 -13.32
CA LEU A 350 21.40 -1.92 -12.93
C LEU A 350 20.42 -0.77 -12.57
N PRO A 351 19.39 -0.44 -13.38
CA PRO A 351 18.41 0.57 -13.00
C PRO A 351 17.62 0.20 -11.74
N ALA A 352 17.28 -1.08 -11.55
CA ALA A 352 16.57 -1.54 -10.36
C ALA A 352 17.39 -1.34 -9.08
N VAL A 353 18.66 -1.78 -9.10
CA VAL A 353 19.57 -1.63 -7.96
C VAL A 353 19.86 -0.16 -7.70
N LEU A 354 20.11 0.66 -8.73
CA LEU A 354 20.37 2.09 -8.55
C LEU A 354 19.20 2.81 -7.90
N VAL A 355 17.97 2.54 -8.36
CA VAL A 355 16.76 3.13 -7.77
C VAL A 355 16.59 2.61 -6.34
N ALA A 356 16.63 1.30 -6.10
CA ALA A 356 16.43 0.76 -4.75
C ALA A 356 17.51 1.19 -3.75
N SER A 357 18.76 1.33 -4.21
CA SER A 357 19.95 1.43 -3.35
C SER A 357 19.91 2.49 -2.25
N PRO A 358 19.35 3.70 -2.39
CA PRO A 358 19.38 4.68 -1.32
C PRO A 358 18.73 4.19 -0.03
N TRP A 359 17.64 3.40 -0.12
CA TRP A 359 16.94 2.85 1.04
C TRP A 359 17.74 1.77 1.77
N TYR A 360 18.40 0.89 1.01
CA TYR A 360 19.21 -0.19 1.60
C TYR A 360 20.56 0.33 2.10
N LEU A 361 21.16 1.27 1.36
CA LEU A 361 22.45 1.86 1.70
C LEU A 361 22.36 2.76 2.93
N LYS A 362 21.28 3.57 3.07
CA LYS A 362 21.10 4.36 4.31
C LYS A 362 21.01 3.44 5.53
N ASN A 363 20.27 2.33 5.42
CA ASN A 363 20.10 1.39 6.54
C ASN A 363 21.41 0.66 6.86
N TRP A 364 22.19 0.29 5.84
CA TRP A 364 23.50 -0.27 6.07
C TRP A 364 24.44 0.73 6.77
N ILE A 365 24.52 1.97 6.29
CA ILE A 365 25.40 2.99 6.85
C ILE A 365 25.00 3.36 8.28
N TRP A 366 23.71 3.58 8.54
CA TRP A 366 23.22 4.04 9.84
C TRP A 366 23.06 2.93 10.87
N LEU A 367 22.64 1.74 10.44
CA LEU A 367 22.14 0.69 11.32
C LEU A 367 22.91 -0.62 11.16
N GLY A 368 23.90 -0.68 10.26
CA GLY A 368 24.70 -1.87 10.00
C GLY A 368 23.96 -3.00 9.28
N ASN A 369 22.70 -2.81 8.90
CA ASN A 369 21.86 -3.82 8.27
C ASN A 369 21.08 -3.21 7.08
N PRO A 370 21.30 -3.66 5.81
CA PRO A 370 20.61 -3.10 4.65
C PRO A 370 19.11 -3.41 4.59
N VAL A 371 18.66 -4.41 5.36
CA VAL A 371 17.26 -4.79 5.53
C VAL A 371 16.85 -4.66 6.99
N TYR A 372 17.40 -3.66 7.68
CA TYR A 372 17.20 -3.44 9.11
C TYR A 372 15.72 -3.51 9.50
N PRO A 373 15.38 -4.24 10.58
CA PRO A 373 16.22 -5.10 11.44
C PRO A 373 16.22 -6.57 11.01
N LEU A 374 15.54 -6.91 9.90
CA LEU A 374 15.28 -8.28 9.48
C LEU A 374 16.57 -9.09 9.30
N TYR A 375 16.51 -10.36 9.71
CA TYR A 375 17.56 -11.40 9.59
C TYR A 375 18.89 -11.16 10.33
N PHE A 376 19.36 -9.92 10.43
CA PHE A 376 20.69 -9.58 10.95
C PHE A 376 20.67 -8.71 12.22
N GLY A 377 19.49 -8.25 12.66
CA GLY A 377 19.37 -7.35 13.81
C GLY A 377 19.94 -5.97 13.53
N GLY A 378 20.47 -5.32 14.57
CA GLY A 378 21.07 -3.99 14.52
C GLY A 378 20.92 -3.25 15.86
N PRO A 379 21.21 -1.94 15.92
CA PRO A 379 20.99 -1.13 17.11
C PRO A 379 19.56 -1.31 17.66
N GLY A 380 19.41 -1.58 18.95
CA GLY A 380 18.09 -1.84 19.56
C GLY A 380 17.47 -3.21 19.25
N TRP A 381 18.10 -4.05 18.43
CA TRP A 381 17.60 -5.37 18.00
C TRP A 381 18.56 -6.50 18.36
N ASP A 382 18.47 -6.95 19.61
CA ASP A 382 19.15 -8.18 20.03
C ASP A 382 18.54 -9.44 19.38
N THR A 383 19.23 -10.56 19.53
CA THR A 383 18.82 -11.85 18.94
C THR A 383 17.47 -12.31 19.44
N THR A 384 17.10 -12.00 20.68
CA THR A 384 15.84 -12.43 21.28
C THR A 384 14.69 -11.63 20.70
N ARG A 385 14.77 -10.29 20.69
CA ARG A 385 13.78 -9.40 20.06
C ARG A 385 13.57 -9.77 18.59
N LEU A 386 14.65 -10.01 17.85
CA LEU A 386 14.58 -10.47 16.46
C LEU A 386 13.87 -11.84 16.34
N ASN A 387 14.17 -12.80 17.21
CA ASN A 387 13.53 -14.11 17.19
C ASN A 387 12.03 -14.03 17.51
N LEU A 388 11.62 -13.17 18.45
CA LEU A 388 10.21 -12.93 18.77
C LEU A 388 9.47 -12.36 17.55
N TYR A 389 10.03 -11.33 16.93
CA TYR A 389 9.43 -10.73 15.73
C TYR A 389 9.38 -11.71 14.55
N MET A 390 10.44 -12.49 14.31
CA MET A 390 10.45 -13.52 13.27
C MET A 390 9.48 -14.67 13.59
N GLY A 391 9.26 -14.98 14.87
CA GLY A 391 8.22 -15.92 15.33
C GLY A 391 6.81 -15.38 15.04
N TYR A 392 6.56 -14.12 15.36
CA TYR A 392 5.32 -13.42 15.01
C TYR A 392 5.04 -13.47 13.50
N LEU A 393 6.01 -13.09 12.66
CA LEU A 393 5.87 -13.19 11.21
C LEU A 393 5.62 -14.64 10.73
N LYS A 394 6.22 -15.63 11.40
CA LYS A 394 6.04 -17.04 11.05
C LYS A 394 4.70 -17.63 11.48
N SER A 395 4.02 -17.00 12.45
CA SER A 395 2.75 -17.46 13.00
C SER A 395 1.58 -17.30 12.04
N PHE A 396 1.68 -16.40 11.04
CA PHE A 396 0.68 -16.27 9.99
C PHE A 396 0.60 -17.52 9.12
N GLY A 397 -0.64 -17.90 8.78
CA GLY A 397 -0.97 -19.03 7.92
C GLY A 397 -1.49 -20.26 8.67
N ALA A 398 -1.68 -21.34 7.93
CA ALA A 398 -2.36 -22.55 8.41
C ALA A 398 -1.40 -23.73 8.70
N GLY A 399 -0.20 -23.43 9.19
CA GLY A 399 0.84 -24.42 9.47
C GLY A 399 1.98 -24.43 8.44
N ARG A 400 3.02 -25.24 8.72
CA ARG A 400 4.28 -25.29 7.95
C ARG A 400 4.81 -26.71 7.73
N SER A 401 4.00 -27.73 7.95
CA SER A 401 4.35 -29.11 7.55
C SER A 401 4.25 -29.28 6.03
N VAL A 402 4.80 -30.37 5.48
CA VAL A 402 4.72 -30.67 4.04
C VAL A 402 3.26 -30.72 3.57
N ILE A 403 2.36 -31.29 4.37
CA ILE A 403 0.95 -31.34 4.02
C ILE A 403 0.29 -29.96 4.09
N ASP A 404 0.68 -29.10 5.04
CA ASP A 404 0.18 -27.73 5.11
C ASP A 404 0.54 -26.96 3.83
N TYR A 405 1.80 -27.07 3.37
CA TYR A 405 2.27 -26.45 2.12
C TYR A 405 1.46 -26.90 0.90
N LEU A 406 1.18 -28.20 0.78
CA LEU A 406 0.36 -28.74 -0.32
C LEU A 406 -1.09 -28.25 -0.26
N LEU A 407 -1.61 -28.02 0.96
CA LEU A 407 -2.97 -27.56 1.19
C LEU A 407 -3.11 -26.03 1.19
N ILE A 408 -2.05 -25.23 1.09
CA ILE A 408 -2.13 -23.75 1.09
C ILE A 408 -3.17 -23.23 0.08
N PRO A 409 -3.22 -23.68 -1.19
CA PRO A 409 -4.21 -23.17 -2.14
C PRO A 409 -5.66 -23.39 -1.69
N TRP A 410 -5.92 -24.39 -0.86
CA TRP A 410 -7.22 -24.69 -0.27
C TRP A 410 -7.42 -23.97 1.08
N ASN A 411 -6.41 -23.98 1.94
CA ASN A 411 -6.44 -23.34 3.26
C ASN A 411 -6.58 -21.82 3.16
N LEU A 412 -6.11 -21.20 2.07
CA LEU A 412 -6.38 -19.78 1.78
C LEU A 412 -7.89 -19.46 1.70
N TYR A 413 -8.74 -20.44 1.38
CA TYR A 413 -10.20 -20.28 1.35
C TYR A 413 -10.90 -20.79 2.59
N VAL A 414 -10.44 -21.89 3.19
CA VAL A 414 -11.11 -22.51 4.34
C VAL A 414 -10.67 -21.90 5.67
N LYS A 415 -9.40 -21.54 5.78
CA LYS A 415 -8.76 -20.98 6.98
C LYS A 415 -8.31 -19.54 6.76
N TYR A 416 -8.97 -18.82 5.86
CA TYR A 416 -8.63 -17.46 5.46
C TYR A 416 -8.37 -16.48 6.63
N PRO A 417 -9.03 -16.57 7.82
CA PRO A 417 -8.73 -15.64 8.92
C PRO A 417 -7.31 -15.77 9.46
N GLN A 418 -6.66 -16.94 9.31
CA GLN A 418 -5.28 -17.19 9.75
C GLN A 418 -4.23 -16.57 8.83
N PHE A 419 -4.61 -16.24 7.59
CA PHE A 419 -3.77 -15.55 6.61
C PHE A 419 -4.05 -14.04 6.61
N GLY A 420 -5.09 -13.59 7.31
CA GLY A 420 -5.48 -12.19 7.37
C GLY A 420 -4.73 -11.41 8.46
N THR A 421 -4.72 -10.09 8.31
CA THR A 421 -4.26 -9.15 9.35
C THR A 421 -5.48 -8.39 9.88
N VAL A 422 -5.63 -7.12 9.50
CA VAL A 422 -6.80 -6.30 9.81
C VAL A 422 -8.02 -6.77 9.02
N MET A 423 -9.16 -6.91 9.69
CA MET A 423 -10.43 -7.34 9.08
C MET A 423 -10.34 -8.69 8.35
N ASN A 424 -9.61 -9.62 8.96
CA ASN A 424 -9.37 -10.99 8.47
C ASN A 424 -10.63 -11.75 8.02
N LYS A 425 -11.83 -11.37 8.49
CA LYS A 425 -13.14 -11.92 8.10
C LYS A 425 -13.51 -11.75 6.62
N ILE A 426 -12.88 -10.81 5.90
CA ILE A 426 -13.13 -10.57 4.47
C ILE A 426 -11.86 -10.65 3.61
N ASP A 427 -10.73 -11.01 4.20
CA ASP A 427 -9.43 -11.12 3.54
C ASP A 427 -9.31 -12.45 2.77
N LEU A 428 -10.01 -12.52 1.64
CA LEU A 428 -10.10 -13.70 0.79
C LEU A 428 -9.70 -13.39 -0.66
N PRO A 429 -8.84 -14.21 -1.31
CA PRO A 429 -8.60 -14.12 -2.75
C PRO A 429 -9.88 -14.31 -3.57
N SER A 430 -9.85 -13.97 -4.86
CA SER A 430 -11.02 -14.18 -5.72
C SER A 430 -11.43 -15.65 -5.72
N VAL A 431 -12.71 -15.92 -5.45
CA VAL A 431 -13.30 -17.27 -5.53
C VAL A 431 -13.32 -17.82 -6.97
N LEU A 432 -12.95 -17.01 -7.96
CA LEU A 432 -12.82 -17.43 -9.35
C LEU A 432 -11.42 -17.94 -9.70
N PHE A 433 -10.39 -17.68 -8.89
CA PHE A 433 -9.03 -18.16 -9.16
C PHE A 433 -8.90 -19.69 -9.30
N PRO A 434 -9.69 -20.55 -8.62
CA PRO A 434 -9.67 -22.00 -8.86
C PRO A 434 -9.96 -22.40 -10.32
N LEU A 435 -10.59 -21.54 -11.14
CA LEU A 435 -10.76 -21.80 -12.57
C LEU A 435 -9.40 -21.93 -13.30
N LEU A 436 -8.30 -21.41 -12.75
CA LEU A 436 -6.96 -21.57 -13.30
C LEU A 436 -6.52 -23.04 -13.39
N LEU A 437 -7.10 -23.95 -12.61
CA LEU A 437 -6.86 -25.39 -12.73
C LEU A 437 -7.20 -25.92 -14.13
N PHE A 438 -8.06 -25.22 -14.88
CA PHE A 438 -8.39 -25.58 -16.26
C PHE A 438 -7.44 -24.98 -17.32
N TYR A 439 -6.46 -24.15 -16.93
CA TYR A 439 -5.48 -23.57 -17.84
C TYR A 439 -4.69 -24.61 -18.66
N PRO A 440 -4.25 -25.76 -18.10
CA PRO A 440 -3.56 -26.79 -18.87
C PRO A 440 -4.35 -27.29 -20.09
N PHE A 441 -5.68 -27.31 -20.01
CA PHE A 441 -6.58 -27.80 -21.07
C PHE A 441 -6.88 -26.76 -22.17
N VAL A 442 -6.37 -25.53 -22.05
CA VAL A 442 -6.51 -24.51 -23.11
C VAL A 442 -5.66 -24.90 -24.32
N ARG A 443 -6.27 -25.06 -25.50
CA ARG A 443 -5.55 -25.43 -26.74
C ARG A 443 -4.61 -24.34 -27.27
N LYS A 444 -5.06 -23.08 -27.32
CA LYS A 444 -4.31 -21.95 -27.90
C LYS A 444 -3.78 -21.01 -26.81
N LYS A 445 -2.76 -21.44 -26.07
CA LYS A 445 -2.17 -20.67 -24.96
C LYS A 445 -1.38 -19.46 -25.48
N SER A 446 -1.53 -18.31 -24.81
CA SER A 446 -0.61 -17.19 -25.00
C SER A 446 0.69 -17.48 -24.26
N ARG A 447 1.82 -17.52 -24.99
CA ARG A 447 3.14 -17.75 -24.36
C ARG A 447 3.44 -16.71 -23.29
N VAL A 448 3.08 -15.44 -23.52
CA VAL A 448 3.29 -14.37 -22.54
C VAL A 448 2.54 -14.67 -21.26
N LEU A 449 1.25 -15.02 -21.36
CA LEU A 449 0.45 -15.40 -20.20
C LEU A 449 0.99 -16.66 -19.50
N SER A 450 1.43 -17.67 -20.25
CA SER A 450 2.00 -18.89 -19.65
C SER A 450 3.23 -18.60 -18.80
N HIS A 451 4.15 -17.75 -19.29
CA HIS A 451 5.33 -17.36 -18.51
C HIS A 451 4.94 -16.47 -17.33
N SER A 452 4.01 -15.53 -17.51
CA SER A 452 3.51 -14.74 -16.38
C SER A 452 2.90 -15.61 -15.27
N LEU A 453 2.06 -16.60 -15.63
CA LEU A 453 1.49 -17.54 -14.65
C LEU A 453 2.56 -18.41 -13.97
N LEU A 454 3.60 -18.82 -14.70
CA LEU A 454 4.74 -19.52 -14.11
C LEU A 454 5.46 -18.63 -13.08
N LEU A 455 5.72 -17.37 -13.40
CA LEU A 455 6.36 -16.43 -12.48
C LEU A 455 5.49 -16.14 -11.26
N ALA A 456 4.17 -15.98 -11.46
CA ALA A 456 3.21 -15.87 -10.37
C ALA A 456 3.21 -17.12 -9.46
N GLY A 457 3.34 -18.32 -10.03
CA GLY A 457 3.48 -19.56 -9.28
C GLY A 457 4.78 -19.63 -8.47
N ILE A 458 5.90 -19.18 -9.03
CA ILE A 458 7.18 -19.10 -8.31
C ILE A 458 7.06 -18.10 -7.13
N LEU A 459 6.50 -16.92 -7.38
CA LEU A 459 6.27 -15.91 -6.34
C LEU A 459 5.36 -16.44 -5.23
N PHE A 460 4.29 -17.16 -5.58
CA PHE A 460 3.41 -17.82 -4.61
C PHE A 460 4.16 -18.83 -3.73
N VAL A 461 5.04 -19.65 -4.32
CA VAL A 461 5.86 -20.60 -3.56
C VAL A 461 6.83 -19.87 -2.64
N LEU A 462 7.49 -18.81 -3.09
CA LEU A 462 8.40 -18.02 -2.25
C LEU A 462 7.66 -17.31 -1.11
N TRP A 463 6.47 -16.78 -1.37
CA TRP A 463 5.58 -16.22 -0.35
C TRP A 463 5.22 -17.25 0.72
N ALA A 464 4.91 -18.49 0.32
CA ALA A 464 4.52 -19.55 1.26
C ALA A 464 5.60 -19.84 2.34
N PHE A 465 6.88 -19.63 2.02
CA PHE A 465 7.98 -19.77 2.99
C PHE A 465 8.11 -18.56 3.94
N GLY A 466 7.61 -17.40 3.53
CA GLY A 466 7.65 -16.15 4.30
C GLY A 466 6.51 -16.02 5.33
N SER A 467 6.13 -14.78 5.65
CA SER A 467 4.92 -14.47 6.42
C SER A 467 3.71 -14.71 5.51
N GLN A 468 2.90 -15.73 5.80
CA GLN A 468 1.79 -16.17 4.93
C GLN A 468 0.58 -15.21 5.03
N GLN A 469 0.80 -13.90 4.98
CA GLN A 469 -0.27 -12.91 4.95
C GLN A 469 -0.83 -12.78 3.52
N THR A 470 -2.15 -12.84 3.36
CA THR A 470 -2.83 -12.76 2.05
C THR A 470 -2.46 -11.48 1.29
N ARG A 471 -2.35 -10.34 1.99
CA ARG A 471 -1.95 -9.06 1.39
C ARG A 471 -0.59 -9.09 0.67
N PHE A 472 0.32 -9.99 1.03
CA PHE A 472 1.61 -10.13 0.35
C PHE A 472 1.52 -10.88 -1.00
N LEU A 473 0.35 -11.40 -1.36
CA LEU A 473 0.07 -11.98 -2.68
C LEU A 473 -0.47 -10.96 -3.70
N LEU A 474 -0.66 -9.69 -3.30
CA LEU A 474 -1.14 -8.65 -4.22
C LEU A 474 -0.37 -8.58 -5.55
N PRO A 475 0.97 -8.69 -5.62
CA PRO A 475 1.68 -8.63 -6.91
C PRO A 475 1.27 -9.72 -7.92
N ILE A 476 0.77 -10.88 -7.47
CA ILE A 476 0.41 -11.99 -8.36
C ILE A 476 -1.06 -12.00 -8.79
N PHE A 477 -1.96 -11.40 -8.00
CA PHE A 477 -3.39 -11.42 -8.27
C PHE A 477 -3.78 -10.86 -9.66
N PRO A 478 -3.12 -9.85 -10.25
CA PRO A 478 -3.43 -9.42 -11.61
C PRO A 478 -3.17 -10.52 -12.62
N THR A 479 -2.06 -11.24 -12.50
CA THR A 479 -1.75 -12.38 -13.38
C THR A 479 -2.75 -13.51 -13.20
N LEU A 480 -3.15 -13.82 -11.96
CA LEU A 480 -4.17 -14.82 -11.68
C LEU A 480 -5.53 -14.42 -12.27
N ALA A 481 -5.92 -13.14 -12.15
CA ALA A 481 -7.15 -12.60 -12.72
C ALA A 481 -7.14 -12.67 -14.25
N ILE A 482 -6.02 -12.33 -14.89
CA ILE A 482 -5.84 -12.43 -16.35
C ILE A 482 -5.92 -13.88 -16.82
N GLY A 483 -5.25 -14.80 -16.11
CA GLY A 483 -5.33 -16.22 -16.41
C GLY A 483 -6.75 -16.76 -16.23
N THR A 484 -7.46 -16.34 -15.18
CA THR A 484 -8.83 -16.73 -14.89
C THR A 484 -9.78 -16.26 -15.99
N ALA A 485 -9.68 -14.99 -16.39
CA ALA A 485 -10.44 -14.41 -17.49
C ALA A 485 -10.17 -15.16 -18.82
N PHE A 486 -8.90 -15.44 -19.11
CA PHE A 486 -8.51 -16.17 -20.30
C PHE A 486 -9.07 -17.60 -20.34
N VAL A 487 -9.01 -18.32 -19.22
CA VAL A 487 -9.59 -19.67 -19.11
C VAL A 487 -11.11 -19.62 -19.28
N ALA A 488 -11.77 -18.68 -18.60
CA ALA A 488 -13.21 -18.46 -18.69
C ALA A 488 -13.67 -18.25 -20.13
N ASN A 489 -12.98 -17.39 -20.88
CA ASN A 489 -13.35 -17.08 -22.25
C ASN A 489 -12.96 -18.17 -23.27
N ARG A 490 -11.96 -19.01 -23.00
CA ARG A 490 -11.44 -19.98 -23.98
C ARG A 490 -11.88 -21.42 -23.75
N VAL A 491 -11.78 -21.94 -22.53
CA VAL A 491 -12.10 -23.36 -22.23
C VAL A 491 -13.61 -23.55 -22.23
N LEU A 492 -14.31 -22.71 -21.50
CA LEU A 492 -15.76 -22.87 -21.33
C LEU A 492 -16.55 -22.49 -22.57
N ALA A 493 -15.96 -21.69 -23.46
CA ALA A 493 -16.49 -21.46 -24.80
C ALA A 493 -16.38 -22.67 -25.75
N GLN A 494 -15.58 -23.70 -25.38
CA GLN A 494 -15.33 -24.90 -26.18
C GLN A 494 -15.97 -26.17 -25.59
N VAL A 495 -16.46 -26.12 -24.35
CA VAL A 495 -17.22 -27.23 -23.75
C VAL A 495 -18.53 -27.35 -24.53
N LYS A 496 -18.73 -28.50 -25.22
CA LYS A 496 -20.01 -28.85 -25.84
C LYS A 496 -21.04 -29.16 -24.74
N SER A 497 -21.58 -28.11 -24.13
CA SER A 497 -22.61 -28.19 -23.10
C SER A 497 -23.84 -27.43 -23.56
N ARG A 498 -25.03 -27.89 -23.14
CA ARG A 498 -26.27 -27.12 -23.28
C ARG A 498 -26.30 -25.90 -22.34
N PHE A 499 -25.39 -25.83 -21.37
CA PHE A 499 -25.32 -24.75 -20.41
C PHE A 499 -24.61 -23.51 -20.99
N PRO A 500 -25.17 -22.29 -20.83
CA PRO A 500 -24.68 -21.07 -21.49
C PRO A 500 -23.48 -20.44 -20.78
N TRP A 501 -22.35 -21.16 -20.70
CA TRP A 501 -21.15 -20.72 -19.96
C TRP A 501 -20.61 -19.34 -20.35
N ARG A 502 -20.76 -18.95 -21.63
CA ARG A 502 -20.33 -17.64 -22.14
C ARG A 502 -21.09 -16.46 -21.53
N ILE A 503 -22.28 -16.71 -20.98
CA ILE A 503 -23.09 -15.71 -20.28
C ILE A 503 -22.93 -15.91 -18.78
N PHE A 504 -22.98 -17.17 -18.30
CA PHE A 504 -22.94 -17.48 -16.89
C PHE A 504 -21.71 -16.92 -16.16
N LEU A 505 -20.49 -17.09 -16.69
CA LEU A 505 -19.30 -16.63 -15.98
C LEU A 505 -19.15 -15.11 -15.90
N PRO A 506 -19.34 -14.35 -17.00
CA PRO A 506 -19.44 -12.90 -16.89
C PRO A 506 -20.54 -12.44 -15.92
N SER A 507 -21.71 -13.09 -15.94
CA SER A 507 -22.80 -12.80 -14.99
C SER A 507 -22.46 -13.16 -13.55
N LEU A 508 -21.77 -14.28 -13.31
CA LEU A 508 -21.28 -14.67 -11.98
C LEU A 508 -20.24 -13.66 -11.49
N THR A 509 -19.33 -13.23 -12.37
CA THR A 509 -18.35 -12.19 -12.05
C THR A 509 -19.06 -10.90 -11.66
N ILE A 510 -20.07 -10.48 -12.43
CA ILE A 510 -20.92 -9.33 -12.08
C ILE A 510 -21.61 -9.55 -10.73
N GLY A 511 -22.17 -10.73 -10.46
CA GLY A 511 -22.78 -11.06 -9.17
C GLY A 511 -21.81 -10.96 -7.99
N LEU A 512 -20.56 -11.39 -8.17
CA LEU A 512 -19.50 -11.26 -7.16
C LEU A 512 -19.02 -9.81 -7.00
N ILE A 513 -19.04 -9.01 -8.07
CA ILE A 513 -18.79 -7.57 -7.97
C ILE A 513 -19.95 -6.88 -7.26
N VAL A 514 -21.20 -7.29 -7.48
CA VAL A 514 -22.37 -6.81 -6.72
C VAL A 514 -22.19 -7.15 -5.24
N LEU A 515 -21.70 -8.35 -4.91
CA LEU A 515 -21.36 -8.72 -3.53
C LEU A 515 -20.24 -7.82 -2.97
N THR A 516 -19.22 -7.51 -3.76
CA THR A 516 -18.16 -6.56 -3.38
C THR A 516 -18.73 -5.17 -3.12
N LEU A 517 -19.58 -4.66 -4.01
CA LEU A 517 -20.27 -3.39 -3.82
C LEU A 517 -21.14 -3.43 -2.55
N PHE A 518 -21.85 -4.52 -2.30
CA PHE A 518 -22.64 -4.72 -1.08
C PHE A 518 -21.74 -4.67 0.17
N TYR A 519 -20.60 -5.35 0.18
CA TYR A 519 -19.64 -5.25 1.28
C TYR A 519 -19.15 -3.80 1.45
N GLN A 520 -18.83 -3.08 0.37
CA GLN A 520 -18.43 -1.68 0.45
C GLN A 520 -19.55 -0.78 1.01
N ILE A 521 -20.81 -1.05 0.67
CA ILE A 521 -21.96 -0.37 1.28
C ILE A 521 -22.00 -0.69 2.78
N VAL A 522 -21.90 -1.96 3.18
CA VAL A 522 -21.88 -2.36 4.60
C VAL A 522 -20.74 -1.70 5.36
N ILE A 523 -19.55 -1.61 4.78
CA ILE A 523 -18.38 -0.95 5.36
C ILE A 523 -18.64 0.56 5.50
N VAL A 524 -19.04 1.23 4.42
CA VAL A 524 -19.30 2.67 4.43
C VAL A 524 -20.44 3.00 5.41
N PHE A 525 -21.54 2.28 5.43
CA PHE A 525 -22.61 2.58 6.38
C PHE A 525 -22.32 2.10 7.81
N GLY A 526 -21.56 1.00 7.97
CA GLY A 526 -21.18 0.47 9.28
C GLY A 526 -20.16 1.34 10.02
N PHE A 527 -19.13 1.82 9.31
CA PHE A 527 -18.13 2.73 9.89
C PHE A 527 -18.50 4.22 9.71
N SER A 528 -19.42 4.52 8.80
CA SER A 528 -19.90 5.87 8.51
C SER A 528 -18.82 6.93 8.16
N PRO A 529 -17.78 6.61 7.34
CA PRO A 529 -16.76 7.59 6.97
C PRO A 529 -17.31 8.76 6.12
N GLN A 530 -18.52 8.64 5.57
CA GLN A 530 -19.20 9.72 4.88
C GLN A 530 -19.58 10.87 5.82
N LEU A 531 -19.85 10.62 7.11
CA LEU A 531 -20.31 11.65 8.05
C LEU A 531 -19.25 12.73 8.30
N PRO A 532 -17.99 12.40 8.64
CA PRO A 532 -16.94 13.42 8.71
C PRO A 532 -16.61 14.00 7.34
N THR A 533 -16.84 13.26 6.25
CA THR A 533 -16.56 13.73 4.88
C THR A 533 -17.47 14.88 4.46
N VAL A 534 -18.77 14.83 4.81
CA VAL A 534 -19.75 15.88 4.51
C VAL A 534 -19.90 16.92 5.62
N GLY A 535 -19.11 16.80 6.70
CA GLY A 535 -19.14 17.72 7.83
C GLY A 535 -20.31 17.53 8.80
N LEU A 536 -20.97 16.38 8.80
CA LEU A 536 -22.03 16.06 9.78
C LEU A 536 -21.46 15.58 11.13
N GLU A 537 -20.25 15.04 11.12
CA GLU A 537 -19.49 14.56 12.29
C GLU A 537 -18.12 15.25 12.30
N SER A 538 -17.56 15.55 13.47
CA SER A 538 -16.20 16.10 13.55
C SER A 538 -15.17 14.98 13.31
N ARG A 539 -13.89 15.34 13.17
CA ARG A 539 -12.84 14.33 13.06
C ARG A 539 -12.71 13.56 14.38
N GLU A 540 -12.78 14.26 15.51
CA GLU A 540 -12.71 13.67 16.83
C GLU A 540 -13.86 12.70 17.10
N GLU A 541 -15.11 13.09 16.84
CA GLU A 541 -16.28 12.22 17.04
C GLU A 541 -16.17 10.93 16.22
N PHE A 542 -15.76 11.06 14.94
CA PHE A 542 -15.54 9.92 14.07
C PHE A 542 -14.45 9.00 14.61
N LEU A 543 -13.30 9.55 15.01
CA LEU A 543 -12.17 8.77 15.51
C LEU A 543 -12.49 8.12 16.86
N SER A 544 -13.15 8.82 17.77
CA SER A 544 -13.61 8.29 19.06
C SER A 544 -14.57 7.12 18.91
N ARG A 545 -15.30 7.04 17.80
CA ARG A 545 -16.22 5.95 17.49
C ARG A 545 -15.53 4.76 16.81
N ILE A 546 -14.47 4.98 16.04
CA ILE A 546 -13.87 3.97 15.15
C ILE A 546 -12.53 3.43 15.65
N VAL A 547 -11.71 4.29 16.23
CA VAL A 547 -10.36 3.97 16.70
C VAL A 547 -10.44 3.73 18.20
N ARG A 548 -10.38 2.45 18.62
CA ARG A 548 -10.71 2.02 19.98
C ARG A 548 -9.83 2.63 21.08
N ASP A 549 -8.61 3.02 20.76
CA ASP A 549 -7.63 3.66 21.64
C ASP A 549 -7.63 5.20 21.52
N PHE A 550 -8.42 5.77 20.61
CA PHE A 550 -8.47 7.21 20.40
C PHE A 550 -9.12 7.98 21.57
N PRO A 551 -10.22 7.53 22.20
CA PRO A 551 -10.75 8.19 23.40
C PRO A 551 -9.74 8.27 24.55
N ALA A 552 -8.97 7.20 24.77
CA ALA A 552 -7.87 7.19 25.73
C ALA A 552 -6.74 8.14 25.34
N THR A 553 -6.44 8.26 24.04
CA THR A 553 -5.46 9.22 23.51
C THR A 553 -5.90 10.67 23.77
N VAL A 554 -7.18 11.00 23.57
CA VAL A 554 -7.74 12.33 23.90
C VAL A 554 -7.60 12.58 25.40
N PHE A 555 -7.96 11.62 26.25
CA PHE A 555 -7.78 11.74 27.69
C PHE A 555 -6.32 12.03 28.08
N ILE A 556 -5.35 11.30 27.50
CA ILE A 556 -3.92 11.48 27.74
C ILE A 556 -3.48 12.91 27.37
N ASN A 557 -3.84 13.37 26.17
CA ASN A 557 -3.45 14.68 25.67
C ASN A 557 -4.05 15.84 26.50
N ASP A 558 -5.29 15.68 26.98
CA ASP A 558 -6.04 16.77 27.63
C ASP A 558 -5.83 16.83 29.15
N ASN A 559 -5.55 15.69 29.81
CA ASN A 559 -5.58 15.58 31.27
C ASN A 559 -4.21 15.30 31.90
N LEU A 560 -3.25 14.76 31.15
CA LEU A 560 -1.96 14.36 31.71
C LEU A 560 -0.89 15.46 31.55
N PRO A 561 0.02 15.62 32.52
CA PRO A 561 1.08 16.61 32.44
C PRO A 561 2.00 16.38 31.22
N PRO A 562 2.62 17.44 30.65
CA PRO A 562 3.57 17.31 29.53
C PRO A 562 4.81 16.45 29.80
N THR A 563 5.10 16.16 31.08
CA THR A 563 6.18 15.25 31.50
C THR A 563 5.78 13.78 31.43
N THR A 564 4.53 13.49 31.08
CA THR A 564 4.00 12.14 30.99
C THR A 564 4.62 11.38 29.83
N ARG A 565 4.92 10.11 30.09
CA ARG A 565 5.33 9.15 29.08
C ARG A 565 4.48 7.88 29.24
N THR A 566 3.56 7.69 28.30
CA THR A 566 2.58 6.60 28.33
C THR A 566 3.01 5.49 27.39
N LEU A 567 3.31 4.31 27.94
CA LEU A 567 3.70 3.14 27.17
C LEU A 567 2.48 2.42 26.59
N PHE A 568 2.43 2.24 25.27
CA PHE A 568 1.37 1.50 24.59
C PHE A 568 1.80 0.05 24.41
N ILE A 569 1.31 -0.85 25.26
CA ILE A 569 1.75 -2.25 25.23
C ILE A 569 1.03 -2.99 24.10
N GLY A 570 1.80 -3.56 23.16
CA GLY A 570 1.25 -4.28 22.02
C GLY A 570 0.51 -3.40 21.00
N ASN A 571 0.65 -2.08 21.07
CA ASN A 571 -0.01 -1.15 20.15
C ASN A 571 1.00 -0.18 19.55
N GLY A 572 1.13 -0.22 18.23
CA GLY A 572 2.06 0.63 17.49
C GLY A 572 1.51 2.01 17.08
N ARG A 573 0.25 2.34 17.39
CA ARG A 573 -0.44 3.53 16.89
C ARG A 573 -0.24 4.73 17.84
N ALA A 574 0.66 5.64 17.48
CA ALA A 574 0.89 6.87 18.24
C ALA A 574 0.66 8.16 17.43
N TYR A 575 0.12 8.07 16.20
CA TYR A 575 -0.04 9.23 15.31
C TYR A 575 -0.84 10.41 15.92
N TYR A 576 -1.84 10.11 16.76
CA TYR A 576 -2.66 11.10 17.46
C TYR A 576 -2.16 11.47 18.87
N CYS A 577 -1.02 10.92 19.31
CA CYS A 577 -0.39 11.20 20.59
C CYS A 577 1.14 11.28 20.46
N PRO A 578 1.68 12.18 19.63
CA PRO A 578 3.12 12.18 19.31
C PRO A 578 4.01 12.54 20.51
N ASP A 579 3.51 13.37 21.45
CA ASP A 579 4.35 13.96 22.50
C ASP A 579 4.36 13.16 23.81
N LEU A 580 3.25 12.51 24.15
CA LEU A 580 3.06 11.82 25.44
C LEU A 580 3.06 10.30 25.33
N CYS A 581 2.89 9.74 24.13
CA CYS A 581 2.73 8.30 23.95
C CYS A 581 3.93 7.65 23.28
N VAL A 582 4.29 6.46 23.78
CA VAL A 582 5.38 5.64 23.25
C VAL A 582 4.79 4.35 22.70
N PRO A 583 4.77 4.18 21.37
CA PRO A 583 4.21 2.99 20.72
C PRO A 583 5.08 1.74 20.93
N ASP A 584 4.49 0.56 20.74
CA ASP A 584 5.18 -0.73 20.58
C ASP A 584 5.04 -1.26 19.15
N PRO A 585 5.78 -0.72 18.17
CA PRO A 585 5.65 -1.09 16.76
C PRO A 585 6.12 -2.53 16.45
N ASP A 586 6.82 -3.16 17.38
CA ASP A 586 7.21 -4.57 17.28
C ASP A 586 6.14 -5.51 17.78
N HIS A 587 5.17 -4.95 18.51
CA HIS A 587 4.15 -5.62 19.30
C HIS A 587 4.66 -6.46 20.48
N PHE A 588 5.94 -6.84 20.51
CA PHE A 588 6.52 -7.74 21.51
C PHE A 588 7.74 -7.18 22.24
N ARG A 589 8.23 -5.97 21.87
CA ARG A 589 9.44 -5.40 22.47
C ARG A 589 9.28 -5.31 23.98
N TRP A 590 8.19 -4.68 24.42
CA TRP A 590 7.95 -4.43 25.83
C TRP A 590 7.34 -5.62 26.54
N ALA A 591 6.59 -6.46 25.81
CA ALA A 591 6.07 -7.71 26.36
C ALA A 591 7.20 -8.61 26.90
N ARG A 592 8.34 -8.68 26.21
CA ARG A 592 9.50 -9.43 26.71
C ARG A 592 10.00 -8.87 28.04
N GLU A 593 10.33 -7.58 28.07
CA GLU A 593 10.88 -6.90 29.26
C GLU A 593 9.97 -7.10 30.48
N ILE A 594 8.67 -6.97 30.26
CA ILE A 594 7.65 -7.17 31.30
C ILE A 594 7.58 -8.63 31.72
N SER A 595 7.70 -9.58 30.78
CA SER A 595 7.62 -11.01 31.09
C SER A 595 8.84 -11.58 31.82
N ASP A 596 10.00 -10.91 31.69
CA ASP A 596 11.25 -11.33 32.32
C ASP A 596 11.39 -10.82 33.75
N ALA A 597 10.60 -9.80 34.15
CA ALA A 597 10.56 -9.30 35.52
C ALA A 597 10.02 -10.36 36.47
N ALA A 598 10.87 -10.85 37.37
CA ALA A 598 10.52 -11.90 38.33
C ALA A 598 9.81 -11.34 39.56
N GLU A 599 10.10 -10.09 39.92
CA GLU A 599 9.56 -9.41 41.10
C GLU A 599 8.91 -8.07 40.74
N THR A 600 7.90 -7.68 41.51
CA THR A 600 7.19 -6.40 41.40
C THR A 600 8.12 -5.19 41.42
N GLN A 601 9.16 -5.23 42.27
CA GLN A 601 10.14 -4.14 42.38
C GLN A 601 11.05 -4.04 41.15
N GLU A 602 11.34 -5.16 40.50
CA GLU A 602 12.13 -5.20 39.27
C GLU A 602 11.37 -4.50 38.13
N LEU A 603 10.08 -4.79 37.99
CA LEU A 603 9.23 -4.14 37.00
C LEU A 603 9.07 -2.65 37.27
N ALA A 604 8.81 -2.24 38.51
CA ALA A 604 8.72 -0.83 38.89
C ALA A 604 10.03 -0.08 38.60
N SER A 605 11.17 -0.68 38.95
CA SER A 605 12.50 -0.13 38.64
C SER A 605 12.72 0.02 37.14
N TRP A 606 12.25 -0.93 36.34
CA TRP A 606 12.35 -0.88 34.88
C TRP A 606 11.48 0.25 34.28
N PHE A 607 10.23 0.41 34.75
CA PHE A 607 9.36 1.52 34.34
C PHE A 607 10.01 2.88 34.67
N SER A 608 10.51 3.02 35.90
CA SER A 608 11.21 4.22 36.37
C SER A 608 12.47 4.52 35.56
N GLN A 609 13.32 3.53 35.28
CA GLN A 609 14.55 3.68 34.48
C GLN A 609 14.28 4.09 33.04
N ASN A 610 13.17 3.61 32.44
CA ASN A 610 12.76 4.02 31.10
C ASN A 610 11.90 5.30 31.11
N GLY A 611 11.63 5.88 32.29
CA GLY A 611 10.82 7.09 32.43
C GLY A 611 9.35 6.90 32.04
N PHE A 612 8.84 5.67 32.03
CA PHE A 612 7.44 5.39 31.77
C PHE A 612 6.61 5.65 33.02
N THR A 613 5.73 6.65 32.93
CA THR A 613 4.85 7.06 34.02
C THR A 613 3.48 6.40 33.96
N HIS A 614 3.06 5.98 32.76
CA HIS A 614 1.72 5.48 32.49
C HIS A 614 1.77 4.32 31.51
N VAL A 615 0.73 3.49 31.53
CA VAL A 615 0.54 2.36 30.60
C VAL A 615 -0.85 2.45 29.98
N LEU A 616 -0.92 2.29 28.66
CA LEU A 616 -2.15 2.06 27.93
C LEU A 616 -2.25 0.58 27.55
N LEU A 617 -3.39 -0.03 27.87
CA LEU A 617 -3.75 -1.39 27.47
C LEU A 617 -4.98 -1.34 26.58
N ASN A 618 -4.87 -1.87 25.36
CA ASN A 618 -5.98 -2.05 24.44
C ASN A 618 -6.31 -3.55 24.27
N ILE A 619 -7.52 -3.95 24.61
CA ILE A 619 -7.92 -5.36 24.65
C ILE A 619 -7.97 -5.98 23.25
N GLU A 620 -8.34 -5.22 22.22
CA GLU A 620 -8.38 -5.72 20.83
C GLU A 620 -6.98 -6.09 20.34
N ASP A 621 -6.03 -5.18 20.52
CA ASP A 621 -4.65 -5.39 20.09
C ASP A 621 -4.02 -6.57 20.83
N LEU A 622 -4.23 -6.65 22.16
CA LEU A 622 -3.75 -7.77 22.97
C LEU A 622 -4.37 -9.11 22.56
N ASP A 623 -5.69 -9.15 22.27
CA ASP A 623 -6.35 -10.37 21.78
C ASP A 623 -5.78 -10.81 20.42
N PHE A 624 -5.57 -9.86 19.50
CA PHE A 624 -4.94 -10.15 18.22
C PHE A 624 -3.53 -10.71 18.40
N LEU A 625 -2.71 -10.11 19.27
CA LEU A 625 -1.34 -10.54 19.50
C LEU A 625 -1.25 -11.88 20.21
N LEU A 626 -2.20 -12.22 21.08
CA LEU A 626 -2.30 -13.54 21.71
C LEU A 626 -2.56 -14.66 20.68
N GLN A 627 -3.21 -14.36 19.55
CA GLN A 627 -3.37 -15.31 18.44
C GLN A 627 -2.06 -15.55 17.67
N HIS A 628 -1.08 -14.65 17.84
CA HIS A 628 0.21 -14.64 17.15
C HIS A 628 1.41 -14.69 18.12
N ASP A 629 1.25 -15.32 19.29
CA ASP A 629 2.27 -15.45 20.35
C ASP A 629 2.82 -16.88 20.47
N PRO A 630 3.63 -17.36 19.51
CA PRO A 630 4.11 -18.76 19.50
C PRO A 630 5.00 -19.11 20.69
N TYR A 631 5.56 -18.11 21.39
CA TYR A 631 6.48 -18.29 22.52
C TYR A 631 5.81 -18.02 23.89
N GLY A 632 4.54 -17.64 23.89
CA GLY A 632 3.79 -17.30 25.11
C GLY A 632 4.31 -16.07 25.84
N VAL A 633 5.10 -15.20 25.19
CA VAL A 633 5.72 -14.02 25.81
C VAL A 633 4.65 -12.97 26.12
N MET A 634 3.79 -12.67 25.14
CA MET A 634 2.68 -11.73 25.34
C MET A 634 1.75 -12.23 26.44
N ARG A 635 1.44 -13.52 26.44
CA ARG A 635 0.62 -14.14 27.50
C ARG A 635 1.23 -13.97 28.88
N ARG A 636 2.53 -14.19 29.03
CA ARG A 636 3.24 -13.99 30.31
C ARG A 636 3.23 -12.52 30.73
N ALA A 637 3.53 -11.60 29.81
CA ALA A 637 3.51 -10.17 30.07
C ALA A 637 2.15 -9.70 30.60
N ILE A 638 1.06 -10.13 29.98
CA ILE A 638 -0.31 -9.80 30.41
C ILE A 638 -0.59 -10.32 31.83
N LEU A 639 -0.12 -11.53 32.16
CA LEU A 639 -0.28 -12.09 33.51
C LEU A 639 0.50 -11.27 34.54
N VAL A 640 1.74 -10.88 34.23
CA VAL A 640 2.56 -10.02 35.09
C VAL A 640 1.87 -8.67 35.34
N ILE A 641 1.39 -8.01 34.28
CA ILE A 641 0.67 -6.73 34.39
C ILE A 641 -0.59 -6.88 35.26
N ARG A 642 -1.34 -7.96 35.09
CA ARG A 642 -2.53 -8.24 35.89
C ARG A 642 -2.19 -8.43 37.36
N ASP A 643 -1.13 -9.17 37.66
CA ASP A 643 -0.70 -9.43 39.03
C ASP A 643 -0.11 -8.16 39.66
N TRP A 644 0.56 -7.30 38.89
CA TRP A 644 1.04 -5.97 39.29
C TRP A 644 -0.11 -5.03 39.63
N LYS A 645 -1.17 -5.02 38.80
CA LYS A 645 -2.42 -4.31 39.07
C LYS A 645 -3.09 -4.79 40.37
N ALA A 646 -3.12 -6.10 40.61
CA ALA A 646 -3.68 -6.67 41.84
C ALA A 646 -2.91 -6.28 43.11
N GLN A 647 -1.63 -5.91 42.98
CA GLN A 647 -0.78 -5.44 44.07
C GLN A 647 -0.88 -3.92 44.31
N GLY A 648 -1.71 -3.20 43.56
CA GLY A 648 -1.87 -1.75 43.70
C GLY A 648 -0.77 -0.93 43.03
N CYS A 649 -0.02 -1.52 42.08
CA CYS A 649 1.04 -0.81 41.37
C CYS A 649 0.58 -0.06 40.13
N LEU A 650 -0.66 -0.29 39.68
CA LEU A 650 -1.27 0.35 38.53
C LEU A 650 -2.59 0.96 38.95
N ASP A 651 -2.59 2.29 39.05
CA ASP A 651 -3.77 3.08 39.40
C ASP A 651 -4.53 3.43 38.13
N LYS A 652 -5.73 2.89 38.00
CA LYS A 652 -6.57 3.10 36.82
C LYS A 652 -7.15 4.51 36.83
N ILE A 653 -6.71 5.34 35.89
CA ILE A 653 -7.14 6.73 35.75
C ILE A 653 -8.14 6.94 34.60
N TYR A 654 -8.18 5.99 33.65
CA TYR A 654 -9.13 5.99 32.53
C TYR A 654 -9.52 4.55 32.16
N GLU A 655 -10.78 4.35 31.79
CA GLU A 655 -11.29 3.08 31.27
C GLU A 655 -12.50 3.33 30.37
N ASP A 656 -12.50 2.69 29.20
CA ASP A 656 -13.67 2.49 28.36
C ASP A 656 -13.87 0.99 28.08
N GLU A 657 -14.73 0.64 27.12
CA GLU A 657 -15.03 -0.75 26.76
C GLU A 657 -13.78 -1.54 26.28
N TRP A 658 -12.82 -0.87 25.64
CA TRP A 658 -11.72 -1.49 24.92
C TRP A 658 -10.34 -1.14 25.47
N THR A 659 -10.21 0.01 26.11
CA THR A 659 -8.94 0.62 26.47
C THR A 659 -8.94 1.06 27.93
N SER A 660 -7.80 0.91 28.59
CA SER A 660 -7.58 1.45 29.93
C SER A 660 -6.21 2.10 30.04
N VAL A 661 -6.14 3.21 30.78
CA VAL A 661 -4.89 3.91 31.10
C VAL A 661 -4.66 3.83 32.59
N HIS A 662 -3.43 3.46 32.97
CA HIS A 662 -3.02 3.29 34.36
C HIS A 662 -1.79 4.15 34.63
N GLU A 663 -1.78 4.84 35.76
CA GLU A 663 -0.61 5.48 36.34
C GLU A 663 0.22 4.43 37.08
N VAL A 664 1.55 4.50 36.93
CA VAL A 664 2.48 3.63 37.64
C VAL A 664 2.67 4.16 39.07
N ALA A 665 2.10 3.46 40.05
CA ALA A 665 2.05 3.89 41.45
C ALA A 665 3.13 3.25 42.35
N CYS A 666 3.71 2.13 41.92
CA CYS A 666 4.74 1.46 42.71
C CYS A 666 6.11 2.16 42.58
N PRO A 667 6.85 2.33 43.70
CA PRO A 667 8.09 3.11 43.77
C PRO A 667 9.28 2.47 43.08
#